data_AF-A0A2P6V5W3-F1
#
_entry.id   AF-A0A2P6V5W3-F1
#
_cell.length_a   1.000
_cell.length_b   1.000
_cell.length_c   1.000
_cell.angle_alpha   90.00
_cell.angle_beta   90.00
_cell.angle_gamma   90.00
#
_symmetry.space_group_name_H-M   'P 1'
#
loop_
_entity.id
_entity.type
_entity.pdbx_description
1 polymer ?
#
loop_
_entity_poly.entity_id
_entity_poly.type
_entity_poly.pdbx_seq_one_letter_code
_entity_poly.pdbx_strand_id
1 'polypeptide(L)'
;MLAQQCVQRSPAAVPPARGRRAATTRCQASASAPVAPKNAALVGLVEAVFKFPPFFALAAKSARAMIVKRGERMGMDFQAEIDALKTLDLEAELAAVADPTVEYPSYYKVPFHAYPEGNLGWSPAMEMTVAAKSVHSVVYDPTGKQLDPQGDDNLRSSYSRCMQQLMGEAGARPVSDILDVGASTGLSSLALLKAFPDAAVTGVDLSPYMLAIGSHLQRQRAQQRAAAGDASPERLRFLHAAAEDTRLPDQSFDLVSIMLVCHELPAAASAAIFKEAYRLLRPGGALAVMEMNPASPVFQRVFSNPFAYVAFKSTEPWLLEYVSLDMAGAMADAGFLPASQLENSPRHRTVFAVKPQPIGTGSVTGTSLPSPDVDEAPTDPGTDALFYWELPAQLAGVAEPGLCEWNVGAEELVAAGPTERRSSATAAAGAPLGLAPDGRPFLWRGVWRLEGGWCGFAALVAGNYTRQPQIRFRQQRQLRQRARRLQQATRRQPPAVLLMTYPAFGFASESGMNVRVYPFPDGVIGASATLAYEVYFPPDFDWMLGGKLPGLRQGDECSGGRYADTCFSFRLNWQEEGEAQGYFYAPIQRQVPEFWRLPNTGQQGTSGIVVGRGAGGMRFRRSAWNAVRIRLELNDPGVPNGLLEFAVNNVTGVSFRQAYFRGSPHQLIEHIFLQSFYGGHEAKWAPATAQRALFRRFALTA
;
A
#
# COMPACT_ATOMS: atom_id res chain seq x y z
N MET A 1 -37.25 69.59 13.55
CA MET A 1 -38.15 68.74 14.33
C MET A 1 -38.51 67.52 13.50
N LEU A 2 -38.21 66.33 14.02
CA LEU A 2 -38.88 65.03 13.84
C LEU A 2 -39.41 64.59 12.45
N ALA A 3 -38.72 63.57 11.92
CA ALA A 3 -39.20 62.28 11.41
C ALA A 3 -40.40 62.19 10.43
N GLN A 4 -40.17 61.56 9.27
CA GLN A 4 -40.83 60.30 8.89
C GLN A 4 -40.17 59.59 7.68
N GLN A 5 -40.39 58.28 7.62
CA GLN A 5 -39.72 57.22 6.88
C GLN A 5 -39.73 57.36 5.34
N CYS A 6 -38.63 56.94 4.70
CA CYS A 6 -38.56 56.73 3.25
C CYS A 6 -38.37 55.23 2.94
N VAL A 7 -39.37 54.63 2.29
CA VAL A 7 -39.35 53.29 1.72
C VAL A 7 -38.63 53.34 0.36
N GLN A 8 -37.57 52.54 0.21
CA GLN A 8 -36.86 52.37 -1.06
C GLN A 8 -37.62 51.42 -2.00
N ARG A 9 -37.81 51.85 -3.26
CA ARG A 9 -38.23 50.98 -4.38
C ARG A 9 -36.99 50.42 -5.08
N SER A 10 -36.94 49.11 -5.25
CA SER A 10 -35.92 48.36 -6.00
C SER A 10 -35.96 48.63 -7.51
N PRO A 11 -34.81 48.64 -8.21
CA PRO A 11 -34.76 48.44 -9.66
C PRO A 11 -34.74 46.95 -10.02
N ALA A 12 -35.23 46.66 -11.22
CA ALA A 12 -35.64 45.37 -11.76
C ALA A 12 -34.53 44.30 -11.87
N ALA A 13 -34.96 43.05 -11.72
CA ALA A 13 -34.16 41.84 -11.81
C ALA A 13 -33.61 41.62 -13.23
N VAL A 14 -32.29 41.49 -13.33
CA VAL A 14 -31.59 40.88 -14.46
C VAL A 14 -31.87 39.36 -14.42
N PRO A 15 -32.30 38.71 -15.52
CA PRO A 15 -32.57 37.28 -15.50
C PRO A 15 -31.27 36.50 -15.22
N PRO A 16 -31.33 35.42 -14.41
CA PRO A 16 -30.13 34.67 -14.06
C PRO A 16 -29.54 34.05 -15.33
N ALA A 17 -28.29 34.39 -15.62
CA ALA A 17 -27.48 33.64 -16.56
C ALA A 17 -27.52 32.16 -16.13
N ARG A 18 -27.95 31.29 -17.05
CA ARG A 18 -27.98 29.84 -16.86
C ARG A 18 -26.64 29.39 -16.26
N GLY A 19 -26.65 29.02 -14.99
CA GLY A 19 -25.46 28.55 -14.28
C GLY A 19 -24.83 27.40 -15.05
N ARG A 20 -23.62 27.62 -15.57
CA ARG A 20 -22.73 26.52 -15.92
C ARG A 20 -22.46 25.77 -14.62
N ARG A 21 -22.90 24.51 -14.54
CA ARG A 21 -22.47 23.60 -13.48
C ARG A 21 -20.94 23.63 -13.45
N ALA A 22 -20.35 24.01 -12.32
CA ALA A 22 -18.94 23.79 -12.06
C ALA A 22 -18.64 22.32 -12.38
N ALA A 23 -17.63 22.07 -13.20
CA ALA A 23 -17.16 20.73 -13.51
C ALA A 23 -16.61 20.12 -12.21
N THR A 24 -17.51 19.53 -11.42
CA THR A 24 -17.15 18.79 -10.22
C THR A 24 -16.65 17.44 -10.70
N THR A 25 -15.34 17.35 -10.97
CA THR A 25 -14.68 16.05 -11.13
C THR A 25 -14.96 15.26 -9.85
N ARG A 26 -15.64 14.13 -10.00
CA ARG A 26 -15.82 13.14 -8.92
C ARG A 26 -14.48 12.42 -8.75
N CYS A 27 -14.12 12.13 -7.50
CA CYS A 27 -12.96 11.26 -7.25
C CYS A 27 -13.25 9.91 -7.91
N GLN A 28 -12.32 9.45 -8.75
CA GLN A 28 -12.44 8.18 -9.47
C GLN A 28 -11.26 7.27 -9.10
N ALA A 29 -11.54 5.98 -8.96
CA ALA A 29 -10.49 4.97 -8.85
C ALA A 29 -9.66 4.98 -10.12
N SER A 30 -8.34 5.07 -9.98
CA SER A 30 -7.44 5.12 -11.13
C SER A 30 -7.13 3.69 -11.60
N ALA A 31 -7.32 3.43 -12.89
CA ALA A 31 -6.99 2.16 -13.53
C ALA A 31 -6.11 2.43 -14.76
N SER A 32 -4.79 2.49 -14.60
CA SER A 32 -3.86 2.36 -15.73
C SER A 32 -2.41 2.18 -15.28
N ALA A 33 -1.71 1.28 -15.97
CA ALA A 33 -0.27 1.09 -15.88
C ALA A 33 0.48 2.20 -16.67
N PRO A 34 1.71 2.57 -16.26
CA PRO A 34 2.52 3.54 -16.99
C PRO A 34 2.91 3.00 -18.39
N VAL A 35 2.79 3.85 -19.40
CA VAL A 35 3.24 3.56 -20.78
C VAL A 35 4.52 4.36 -21.03
N ALA A 36 5.61 3.66 -21.38
CA ALA A 36 6.90 4.28 -21.68
C ALA A 36 6.81 5.25 -22.89
N PRO A 37 7.59 6.35 -22.90
CA PRO A 37 7.56 7.33 -23.99
C PRO A 37 8.03 6.70 -25.31
N LYS A 38 7.23 6.87 -26.36
CA LYS A 38 7.40 6.18 -27.65
C LYS A 38 8.65 6.55 -28.46
N ASN A 39 9.50 7.49 -28.02
CA ASN A 39 10.62 8.01 -28.82
C ASN A 39 11.89 8.34 -27.99
N ALA A 40 12.56 7.33 -27.43
CA ALA A 40 13.79 7.49 -26.65
C ALA A 40 14.95 8.19 -27.42
N ALA A 41 15.04 8.00 -28.73
CA ALA A 41 16.10 8.59 -29.56
C ALA A 41 15.99 10.12 -29.72
N LEU A 42 14.77 10.66 -29.81
CA LEU A 42 14.54 12.11 -29.90
C LEU A 42 14.81 12.80 -28.56
N VAL A 43 14.54 12.10 -27.45
CA VAL A 43 14.80 12.57 -26.07
C VAL A 43 16.32 12.69 -25.81
N GLY A 44 17.13 11.73 -26.28
CA GLY A 44 18.59 11.77 -26.14
C GLY A 44 19.27 12.92 -26.93
N LEU A 45 18.71 13.29 -28.09
CA LEU A 45 19.24 14.41 -28.90
C LEU A 45 18.96 15.77 -28.23
N VAL A 46 17.80 15.88 -27.58
CA VAL A 46 17.42 17.03 -26.77
C VAL A 46 18.36 17.20 -25.56
N GLU A 47 18.72 16.11 -24.88
CA GLU A 47 19.63 16.12 -23.73
C GLU A 47 21.05 16.64 -24.04
N ALA A 48 21.53 16.44 -25.26
CA ALA A 48 22.83 16.95 -25.71
C ALA A 48 22.84 18.48 -25.92
N VAL A 49 21.74 19.04 -26.44
CA VAL A 49 21.56 20.50 -26.64
C VAL A 49 21.41 21.24 -25.30
N PHE A 50 20.90 20.55 -24.27
CA PHE A 50 20.68 21.10 -22.93
C PHE A 50 21.93 21.33 -22.09
N LYS A 51 23.09 20.80 -22.47
CA LYS A 51 24.36 21.08 -21.78
C LYS A 51 24.92 22.48 -22.10
N PHE A 52 24.18 23.31 -22.84
CA PHE A 52 24.57 24.67 -23.23
C PHE A 52 23.82 25.74 -22.39
N PRO A 53 24.49 26.42 -21.43
CA PRO A 53 23.84 27.35 -20.48
C PRO A 53 23.00 28.50 -21.08
N PRO A 54 23.37 29.12 -22.23
CA PRO A 54 22.57 30.17 -22.85
C PRO A 54 21.16 29.74 -23.27
N PHE A 55 20.97 28.46 -23.64
CA PHE A 55 19.67 27.94 -24.05
C PHE A 55 18.70 27.82 -22.85
N PHE A 56 19.22 27.39 -21.70
CA PHE A 56 18.46 27.29 -20.45
C PHE A 56 17.93 28.65 -20.01
N ALA A 57 18.77 29.69 -20.01
CA ALA A 57 18.37 31.04 -19.61
C ALA A 57 17.27 31.62 -20.53
N LEU A 58 17.33 31.36 -21.83
CA LEU A 58 16.32 31.81 -22.78
C LEU A 58 14.99 31.06 -22.59
N ALA A 59 15.03 29.74 -22.43
CA ALA A 59 13.84 28.91 -22.20
C ALA A 59 13.14 29.27 -20.88
N ALA A 60 13.91 29.43 -19.80
CA ALA A 60 13.43 29.87 -18.49
C ALA A 60 12.71 31.23 -18.56
N LYS A 61 13.31 32.22 -19.23
CA LYS A 61 12.71 33.53 -19.44
C LYS A 61 11.39 33.47 -20.22
N SER A 62 11.34 32.65 -21.27
CA SER A 62 10.12 32.44 -22.06
C SER A 62 9.01 31.75 -21.26
N ALA A 63 9.35 30.77 -20.42
CA ALA A 63 8.39 30.08 -19.55
C ALA A 63 7.77 31.04 -18.52
N ARG A 64 8.59 31.83 -17.82
CA ARG A 64 8.11 32.84 -16.86
C ARG A 64 7.21 33.88 -17.51
N ALA A 65 7.60 34.41 -18.67
CA ALA A 65 6.77 35.36 -19.42
C ALA A 65 5.39 34.77 -19.82
N MET A 66 5.33 33.47 -20.14
CA MET A 66 4.06 32.79 -20.42
C MET A 66 3.16 32.72 -19.19
N ILE A 67 3.72 32.42 -18.02
CA ILE A 67 2.97 32.35 -16.74
C ILE A 67 2.41 33.72 -16.38
N VAL A 68 3.22 34.78 -16.48
CA VAL A 68 2.78 36.16 -16.23
C VAL A 68 1.64 36.54 -17.17
N LYS A 69 1.84 36.39 -18.49
CA LYS A 69 0.81 36.74 -19.50
C LYS A 69 -0.49 35.96 -19.31
N ARG A 70 -0.41 34.71 -18.87
CA ARG A 70 -1.60 33.90 -18.56
C ARG A 70 -2.33 34.45 -17.34
N GLY A 71 -1.59 34.89 -16.32
CA GLY A 71 -2.13 35.52 -15.14
C GLY A 71 -2.86 36.83 -15.44
N GLU A 72 -2.22 37.71 -16.21
CA GLU A 72 -2.80 38.98 -16.66
C GLU A 72 -4.11 38.78 -17.42
N ARG A 73 -4.20 37.73 -18.27
CA ARG A 73 -5.45 37.37 -18.98
C ARG A 73 -6.59 36.95 -18.06
N MET A 74 -6.30 36.57 -16.82
CA MET A 74 -7.30 36.27 -15.78
C MET A 74 -7.55 37.45 -14.85
N GLY A 75 -6.94 38.61 -15.11
CA GLY A 75 -7.08 39.81 -14.28
C GLY A 75 -6.18 39.83 -13.05
N MET A 76 -5.15 38.98 -12.97
CA MET A 76 -4.13 39.07 -11.92
C MET A 76 -3.09 40.12 -12.29
N ASP A 77 -2.81 41.06 -11.38
CA ASP A 77 -1.73 42.04 -11.52
C ASP A 77 -0.48 41.53 -10.82
N PHE A 78 0.34 40.77 -11.54
CA PHE A 78 1.58 40.20 -11.02
C PHE A 78 2.52 41.28 -10.47
N GLN A 79 2.61 42.40 -11.18
CA GLN A 79 3.57 43.43 -10.85
C GLN A 79 3.14 44.18 -9.58
N ALA A 80 1.85 44.50 -9.45
CA ALA A 80 1.33 45.16 -8.25
C ALA A 80 1.47 44.29 -6.99
N GLU A 81 1.21 42.98 -7.09
CA GLU A 81 1.40 42.05 -5.97
C GLU A 81 2.87 41.98 -5.52
N ILE A 82 3.79 41.87 -6.48
CA ILE A 82 5.23 41.86 -6.19
C ILE A 82 5.68 43.20 -5.60
N ASP A 83 5.23 44.32 -6.17
CA ASP A 83 5.62 45.65 -5.70
C ASP A 83 5.07 45.96 -4.30
N ALA A 84 3.87 45.45 -3.96
CA ALA A 84 3.35 45.51 -2.60
C ALA A 84 4.28 44.77 -1.62
N LEU A 85 4.76 43.57 -1.96
CA LEU A 85 5.70 42.81 -1.12
C LEU A 85 7.07 43.49 -0.98
N LYS A 86 7.54 44.21 -2.00
CA LYS A 86 8.80 44.98 -1.92
C LYS A 86 8.74 46.16 -0.95
N THR A 87 7.54 46.60 -0.56
CA THR A 87 7.40 47.68 0.44
C THR A 87 7.68 47.21 1.88
N LEU A 88 7.79 45.90 2.09
CA LEU A 88 8.02 45.29 3.40
C LEU A 88 9.49 45.41 3.83
N ASP A 89 9.71 45.34 5.14
CA ASP A 89 11.03 45.07 5.70
C ASP A 89 11.35 43.58 5.56
N LEU A 90 11.78 43.20 4.36
CA LEU A 90 12.01 41.80 3.98
C LEU A 90 13.09 41.12 4.84
N GLU A 91 14.09 41.86 5.30
CA GLU A 91 15.13 41.31 6.18
C GLU A 91 14.59 41.00 7.58
N ALA A 92 13.73 41.87 8.13
CA ALA A 92 13.05 41.58 9.39
C ALA A 92 12.07 40.40 9.25
N GLU A 93 11.35 40.31 8.13
CA GLU A 93 10.45 39.20 7.82
C GLU A 93 11.21 37.86 7.74
N LEU A 94 12.37 37.86 7.08
CA LEU A 94 13.24 36.68 6.98
C LEU A 94 13.81 36.27 8.34
N ALA A 95 14.33 37.24 9.10
CA ALA A 95 14.91 36.99 10.43
C ALA A 95 13.89 36.41 11.43
N ALA A 96 12.60 36.73 11.28
CA ALA A 96 11.54 36.24 12.14
C ALA A 96 11.21 34.74 11.94
N VAL A 97 11.56 34.16 10.79
CA VAL A 97 11.21 32.78 10.44
C VAL A 97 12.41 31.87 10.24
N ALA A 98 13.58 32.43 9.90
CA ALA A 98 14.77 31.66 9.57
C ALA A 98 15.39 31.01 10.81
N ASP A 99 15.42 29.68 10.83
CA ASP A 99 16.29 28.91 11.72
C ASP A 99 17.71 28.79 11.11
N PRO A 100 18.75 29.38 11.74
CA PRO A 100 20.13 29.34 11.24
C PRO A 100 20.79 27.96 11.34
N THR A 101 20.16 26.99 12.01
CA THR A 101 20.68 25.62 12.16
C THR A 101 20.25 24.69 11.03
N VAL A 102 19.39 25.15 10.11
CA VAL A 102 18.94 24.35 8.97
C VAL A 102 20.03 24.25 7.92
N GLU A 103 20.37 23.02 7.55
CA GLU A 103 21.29 22.72 6.46
C GLU A 103 20.53 22.43 5.17
N TYR A 104 20.94 23.07 4.07
CA TYR A 104 20.30 22.89 2.76
C TYR A 104 20.94 21.74 1.98
N PRO A 105 20.17 20.70 1.62
CA PRO A 105 20.64 19.61 0.77
C PRO A 105 21.19 20.12 -0.57
N SER A 106 22.19 19.43 -1.12
CA SER A 106 22.76 19.82 -2.41
C SER A 106 21.73 19.81 -3.55
N TYR A 107 20.74 18.91 -3.48
CA TYR A 107 19.67 18.82 -4.48
C TYR A 107 18.74 20.03 -4.49
N TYR A 108 18.69 20.80 -3.38
CA TYR A 108 17.84 21.98 -3.24
C TYR A 108 18.53 23.28 -3.69
N LYS A 109 19.87 23.29 -3.74
CA LYS A 109 20.70 24.43 -4.13
C LYS A 109 20.94 24.51 -5.65
N VAL A 110 19.92 24.17 -6.42
CA VAL A 110 19.96 24.13 -7.89
C VAL A 110 18.93 25.10 -8.48
N PRO A 111 19.10 25.58 -9.73
CA PRO A 111 18.06 26.33 -10.41
C PRO A 111 16.74 25.56 -10.44
N PHE A 112 15.65 26.26 -10.16
CA PHE A 112 14.33 25.66 -9.93
C PHE A 112 13.24 26.58 -10.50
N HIS A 113 12.19 26.05 -11.13
CA HIS A 113 11.07 26.86 -11.64
C HIS A 113 11.45 28.07 -12.51
N ALA A 114 12.51 27.97 -13.30
CA ALA A 114 13.09 29.08 -14.10
C ALA A 114 13.77 30.21 -13.27
N TYR A 115 14.03 30.01 -11.98
CA TYR A 115 14.84 30.89 -11.13
C TYR A 115 16.28 30.34 -11.03
N PRO A 116 17.29 31.09 -11.52
CA PRO A 116 18.71 30.70 -11.41
C PRO A 116 19.16 30.43 -9.97
N GLU A 117 18.61 31.17 -9.01
CA GLU A 117 18.87 31.04 -7.57
C GLU A 117 18.11 29.88 -6.89
N GLY A 118 17.25 29.15 -7.62
CA GLY A 118 16.36 28.14 -7.04
C GLY A 118 15.30 28.77 -6.14
N ASN A 119 14.88 28.05 -5.09
CA ASN A 119 13.86 28.52 -4.14
C ASN A 119 14.43 29.35 -2.96
N LEU A 120 15.76 29.55 -2.91
CA LEU A 120 16.46 30.31 -1.86
C LEU A 120 16.67 31.78 -2.24
N GLY A 121 15.58 32.49 -2.55
CA GLY A 121 15.65 33.92 -2.87
C GLY A 121 14.30 34.63 -2.85
N TRP A 122 14.34 35.96 -2.94
CA TRP A 122 13.13 36.80 -2.91
C TRP A 122 12.28 36.69 -4.17
N SER A 123 12.90 36.57 -5.35
CA SER A 123 12.19 36.46 -6.63
C SER A 123 11.18 35.29 -6.66
N PRO A 124 11.59 34.03 -6.37
CA PRO A 124 10.64 32.90 -6.32
C PRO A 124 9.62 33.07 -5.18
N ALA A 125 10.02 33.62 -4.03
CA ALA A 125 9.13 33.78 -2.88
C ALA A 125 7.99 34.77 -3.13
N MET A 126 8.28 35.93 -3.74
CA MET A 126 7.27 36.95 -4.07
C MET A 126 6.33 36.51 -5.19
N GLU A 127 6.81 35.69 -6.14
CA GLU A 127 6.02 35.24 -7.28
C GLU A 127 5.19 34.00 -7.01
N MET A 128 5.53 33.21 -5.98
CA MET A 128 4.97 31.87 -5.76
C MET A 128 3.43 31.83 -5.80
N THR A 129 2.76 32.73 -5.06
CA THR A 129 1.30 32.72 -4.96
C THR A 129 0.61 32.98 -6.31
N VAL A 130 1.05 34.00 -7.05
CA VAL A 130 0.46 34.38 -8.34
C VAL A 130 0.84 33.39 -9.45
N ALA A 131 2.06 32.85 -9.39
CA ALA A 131 2.54 31.82 -10.31
C ALA A 131 1.70 30.54 -10.16
N ALA A 132 1.47 30.06 -8.93
CA ALA A 132 0.64 28.87 -8.67
C ALA A 132 -0.77 29.02 -9.25
N LYS A 133 -1.45 30.16 -8.98
CA LYS A 133 -2.78 30.46 -9.54
C LYS A 133 -2.78 30.47 -11.07
N SER A 134 -1.76 31.04 -11.69
CA SER A 134 -1.62 31.05 -13.15
C SER A 134 -1.39 29.65 -13.73
N VAL A 135 -0.50 28.87 -13.13
CA VAL A 135 -0.20 27.50 -13.58
C VAL A 135 -1.43 26.60 -13.47
N HIS A 136 -2.17 26.67 -12.36
CA HIS A 136 -3.31 25.78 -12.12
C HIS A 136 -4.59 26.16 -12.88
N SER A 137 -4.65 27.35 -13.49
CA SER A 137 -5.81 27.79 -14.28
C SER A 137 -6.15 26.91 -15.49
N VAL A 138 -5.23 26.07 -15.95
CA VAL A 138 -5.44 25.19 -17.12
C VAL A 138 -5.68 23.72 -16.74
N VAL A 139 -5.75 23.39 -15.45
CA VAL A 139 -5.79 21.99 -14.98
C VAL A 139 -7.03 21.24 -15.45
N TYR A 140 -8.18 21.91 -15.48
CA TYR A 140 -9.47 21.31 -15.81
C TYR A 140 -9.85 21.42 -17.30
N ASP A 141 -9.00 22.05 -18.12
CA ASP A 141 -9.18 22.06 -19.58
C ASP A 141 -8.13 21.16 -20.24
N PRO A 142 -8.53 19.98 -20.76
CA PRO A 142 -7.63 19.06 -21.47
C PRO A 142 -6.97 19.66 -22.71
N THR A 143 -7.46 20.80 -23.22
CA THR A 143 -6.89 21.52 -24.36
C THR A 143 -5.90 22.62 -23.96
N GLY A 144 -5.91 23.04 -22.68
CA GLY A 144 -5.08 24.14 -22.16
C GLY A 144 -5.41 25.53 -22.74
N LYS A 145 -6.58 25.70 -23.38
CA LYS A 145 -6.98 26.93 -24.07
C LYS A 145 -7.88 27.82 -23.21
N GLN A 146 -8.74 27.21 -22.40
CA GLN A 146 -9.61 27.88 -21.45
C GLN A 146 -8.88 28.03 -20.12
N LEU A 147 -8.93 29.25 -19.57
CA LEU A 147 -8.36 29.58 -18.28
C LEU A 147 -9.48 29.61 -17.24
N ASP A 148 -9.29 28.92 -16.13
CA ASP A 148 -10.15 28.93 -14.95
C ASP A 148 -9.50 29.76 -13.83
N PRO A 149 -10.01 30.96 -13.52
CA PRO A 149 -9.51 31.76 -12.39
C PRO A 149 -9.60 31.04 -11.03
N GLN A 150 -10.48 30.04 -10.89
CA GLN A 150 -10.63 29.23 -9.68
C GLN A 150 -9.83 27.91 -9.76
N GLY A 151 -8.96 27.75 -10.77
CA GLY A 151 -8.27 26.47 -11.02
C GLY A 151 -7.42 25.97 -9.85
N ASP A 152 -6.67 26.86 -9.17
CA ASP A 152 -5.88 26.52 -7.97
C ASP A 152 -6.78 26.07 -6.81
N ASP A 153 -7.78 26.89 -6.46
CA ASP A 153 -8.75 26.58 -5.39
C ASP A 153 -9.50 25.27 -5.66
N ASN A 154 -9.91 25.05 -6.92
CA ASN A 154 -10.57 23.82 -7.36
C ASN A 154 -9.64 22.61 -7.23
N LEU A 155 -8.36 22.74 -7.60
CA LEU A 155 -7.37 21.68 -7.45
C LEU A 155 -7.16 21.31 -5.98
N ARG A 156 -6.89 22.29 -5.10
CA ARG A 156 -6.64 22.02 -3.67
C ARG A 156 -7.87 21.49 -2.94
N SER A 157 -9.05 22.01 -3.26
CA SER A 157 -10.31 21.50 -2.70
C SER A 157 -10.66 20.11 -3.22
N SER A 158 -10.34 19.76 -4.47
CA SER A 158 -10.50 18.39 -4.98
C SER A 158 -9.62 17.39 -4.24
N TYR A 159 -8.37 17.73 -3.96
CA TYR A 159 -7.48 16.91 -3.14
C TYR A 159 -8.03 16.73 -1.74
N SER A 160 -8.47 17.82 -1.11
CA SER A 160 -9.06 17.76 0.24
C SER A 160 -10.26 16.82 0.30
N ARG A 161 -11.13 16.84 -0.72
CA ARG A 161 -12.27 15.92 -0.84
C ARG A 161 -11.83 14.46 -1.00
N CYS A 162 -10.90 14.17 -1.92
CA CYS A 162 -10.45 12.80 -2.13
C CYS A 162 -9.67 12.27 -0.91
N MET A 163 -8.88 13.11 -0.25
CA MET A 163 -8.21 12.79 1.00
C MET A 163 -9.23 12.44 2.10
N GLN A 164 -10.25 13.28 2.33
CA GLN A 164 -11.30 13.01 3.33
C GLN A 164 -12.08 11.73 3.02
N GLN A 165 -12.37 11.47 1.74
CA GLN A 165 -13.00 10.23 1.31
C GLN A 165 -12.14 9.01 1.69
N LEU A 166 -10.86 9.01 1.32
CA LEU A 166 -9.92 7.94 1.62
C LEU A 166 -9.70 7.75 3.12
N MET A 167 -9.67 8.85 3.90
CA MET A 167 -9.63 8.79 5.36
C MET A 167 -10.85 8.08 5.96
N GLY A 168 -12.04 8.38 5.44
CA GLY A 168 -13.28 7.71 5.87
C GLY A 168 -13.31 6.23 5.51
N GLU A 169 -12.92 5.89 4.29
CA GLU A 169 -12.84 4.49 3.80
C GLU A 169 -11.84 3.65 4.59
N ALA A 170 -10.69 4.23 4.95
CA ALA A 170 -9.65 3.56 5.73
C ALA A 170 -9.89 3.55 7.25
N GLY A 171 -10.90 4.28 7.75
CA GLY A 171 -11.12 4.45 9.19
C GLY A 171 -9.96 5.15 9.89
N ALA A 172 -9.33 6.13 9.21
CA ALA A 172 -8.25 6.92 9.79
C ALA A 172 -8.72 7.73 11.01
N ARG A 173 -7.80 8.07 11.91
CA ARG A 173 -8.13 8.83 13.13
C ARG A 173 -8.69 10.22 12.79
N PRO A 174 -9.53 10.80 13.68
CA PRO A 174 -9.92 12.20 13.58
C PRO A 174 -8.70 13.13 13.52
N VAL A 175 -8.83 14.22 12.76
CA VAL A 175 -7.74 15.17 12.50
C VAL A 175 -7.87 16.39 13.40
N SER A 176 -6.84 16.66 14.19
CA SER A 176 -6.70 17.86 15.01
C SER A 176 -5.35 18.54 14.81
N ASP A 177 -4.29 17.79 14.54
CA ASP A 177 -2.96 18.32 14.21
C ASP A 177 -2.53 17.87 12.81
N ILE A 178 -2.18 18.83 11.95
CA ILE A 178 -1.75 18.61 10.57
C ILE A 178 -0.34 19.15 10.36
N LEU A 179 0.52 18.38 9.69
CA LEU A 179 1.77 18.85 9.11
C LEU A 179 1.56 19.03 7.59
N ASP A 180 1.80 20.23 7.09
CA ASP A 180 1.81 20.55 5.66
C ASP A 180 3.26 20.66 5.19
N VAL A 181 3.69 19.71 4.36
CA VAL A 181 5.08 19.62 3.86
C VAL A 181 5.18 20.37 2.54
N GLY A 182 6.16 21.28 2.44
CA GLY A 182 6.29 22.19 1.30
C GLY A 182 5.26 23.31 1.35
N ALA A 183 5.02 23.86 2.55
CA ALA A 183 3.95 24.83 2.78
C ALA A 183 4.15 26.14 2.01
N SER A 184 5.39 26.50 1.68
CA SER A 184 5.75 27.72 0.94
C SER A 184 5.07 28.96 1.55
N THR A 185 4.35 29.75 0.74
CA THR A 185 3.59 30.92 1.20
C THR A 185 2.24 30.59 1.86
N GLY A 186 1.88 29.30 1.95
CA GLY A 186 0.75 28.79 2.74
C GLY A 186 -0.53 28.45 1.97
N LEU A 187 -0.52 28.41 0.63
CA LEU A 187 -1.74 28.09 -0.14
C LEU A 187 -2.32 26.69 0.18
N SER A 188 -1.46 25.68 0.31
CA SER A 188 -1.86 24.33 0.77
C SER A 188 -2.36 24.35 2.21
N SER A 189 -1.64 25.04 3.10
CA SER A 189 -2.00 25.20 4.51
C SER A 189 -3.39 25.83 4.69
N LEU A 190 -3.72 26.85 3.90
CA LEU A 190 -5.05 27.48 3.90
C LEU A 190 -6.15 26.54 3.39
N ALA A 191 -5.85 25.72 2.37
CA ALA A 191 -6.77 24.69 1.90
C ALA A 191 -7.04 23.63 2.97
N LEU A 192 -6.01 23.24 3.73
CA LEU A 192 -6.13 22.31 4.86
C LEU A 192 -6.95 22.90 6.00
N LEU A 193 -6.73 24.17 6.38
CA LEU A 193 -7.57 24.86 7.37
C LEU A 193 -9.04 24.96 6.93
N LYS A 194 -9.30 25.15 5.64
CA LYS A 194 -10.67 25.14 5.10
C LYS A 194 -11.31 23.75 5.16
N ALA A 195 -10.52 22.70 4.91
CA ALA A 195 -10.98 21.31 4.93
C ALA A 195 -11.18 20.77 6.37
N PHE A 196 -10.35 21.22 7.31
CA PHE A 196 -10.37 20.85 8.72
C PHE A 196 -10.40 22.11 9.61
N PRO A 197 -11.56 22.79 9.75
CA PRO A 197 -11.66 24.09 10.42
C PRO A 197 -11.20 24.11 11.88
N ASP A 198 -11.30 22.97 12.56
CA ASP A 198 -10.91 22.83 13.96
C ASP A 198 -9.44 22.39 14.15
N ALA A 199 -8.73 22.03 13.08
CA ALA A 199 -7.36 21.54 13.16
C ALA A 199 -6.34 22.68 13.24
N ALA A 200 -5.19 22.39 13.85
CA ALA A 200 -3.99 23.20 13.79
C ALA A 200 -3.06 22.69 12.68
N VAL A 201 -2.52 23.59 11.87
CA VAL A 201 -1.61 23.29 10.77
C VAL A 201 -0.21 23.82 11.10
N THR A 202 0.78 22.94 10.97
CA THR A 202 2.20 23.29 10.95
C THR A 202 2.69 23.20 9.51
N GLY A 203 2.98 24.33 8.88
CA GLY A 203 3.56 24.36 7.54
C GLY A 203 5.09 24.32 7.61
N VAL A 204 5.69 23.24 7.11
CA VAL A 204 7.16 23.09 7.04
C VAL A 204 7.65 23.35 5.62
N ASP A 205 8.71 24.15 5.49
CA ASP A 205 9.36 24.41 4.21
C ASP A 205 10.87 24.64 4.41
N LEU A 206 11.65 24.28 3.39
CA LEU A 206 13.08 24.56 3.34
C LEU A 206 13.37 26.02 3.00
N SER A 207 12.51 26.75 2.28
CA SER A 207 12.77 28.15 1.91
C SER A 207 12.32 29.11 3.02
N PRO A 208 13.24 29.76 3.76
CA PRO A 208 12.85 30.76 4.74
C PRO A 208 12.26 32.01 4.07
N TYR A 209 12.60 32.27 2.80
CA TYR A 209 12.05 33.36 2.00
C TYR A 209 10.56 33.18 1.73
N MET A 210 10.13 31.97 1.34
CA MET A 210 8.71 31.68 1.12
C MET A 210 7.92 31.72 2.43
N LEU A 211 8.50 31.22 3.52
CA LEU A 211 7.90 31.28 4.85
C LEU A 211 7.75 32.72 5.37
N ALA A 212 8.70 33.61 5.06
CA ALA A 212 8.64 35.02 5.42
C ALA A 212 7.42 35.70 4.77
N ILE A 213 7.24 35.49 3.45
CA ILE A 213 6.05 35.98 2.73
C ILE A 213 4.77 35.33 3.27
N GLY A 214 4.77 34.01 3.51
CA GLY A 214 3.61 33.32 4.07
C GLY A 214 3.19 33.84 5.44
N SER A 215 4.16 34.10 6.33
CA SER A 215 3.96 34.64 7.67
C SER A 215 3.41 36.08 7.62
N HIS A 216 3.93 36.91 6.70
CA HIS A 216 3.39 38.23 6.44
C HIS A 216 1.92 38.17 5.99
N LEU A 217 1.62 37.36 4.97
CA LEU A 217 0.26 37.20 4.44
C LEU A 217 -0.70 36.66 5.51
N GLN A 218 -0.24 35.77 6.40
CA GLN A 218 -1.01 35.30 7.55
C GLN A 218 -1.39 36.46 8.49
N ARG A 219 -0.44 37.32 8.85
CA ARG A 219 -0.72 38.49 9.71
C ARG A 219 -1.68 39.47 9.04
N GLN A 220 -1.49 39.71 7.74
CA GLN A 220 -2.39 40.56 6.96
C GLN A 220 -3.83 40.03 6.96
N ARG A 221 -4.02 38.73 6.72
CA ARG A 221 -5.35 38.08 6.80
C ARG A 221 -5.95 38.19 8.20
N ALA A 222 -5.15 37.98 9.24
CA ALA A 222 -5.62 38.11 10.63
C ALA A 222 -6.11 39.53 10.94
N GLN A 223 -5.40 40.56 10.49
CA GLN A 223 -5.82 41.96 10.62
C GLN A 223 -7.14 42.23 9.87
N GLN A 224 -7.29 41.70 8.66
CA GLN A 224 -8.51 41.85 7.86
C GLN A 224 -9.72 41.16 8.52
N ARG A 225 -9.56 39.95 9.05
CA ARG A 225 -10.63 39.25 9.78
C ARG A 225 -11.02 39.97 11.07
N ALA A 226 -10.03 40.47 11.82
CA ALA A 226 -10.29 41.25 13.02
C ALA A 226 -11.08 42.53 12.70
N ALA A 227 -10.74 43.22 11.61
CA ALA A 227 -11.50 44.38 11.13
C ALA A 227 -12.94 44.00 10.68
N ALA A 228 -13.17 42.76 10.25
CA ALA A 228 -14.48 42.21 9.91
C ALA A 228 -15.25 41.60 11.11
N GLY A 229 -14.72 41.72 12.34
CA GLY A 229 -15.37 41.24 13.57
C GLY A 229 -15.02 39.82 14.00
N ASP A 230 -14.08 39.16 13.31
CA ASP A 230 -13.56 37.83 13.68
C ASP A 230 -12.11 37.96 14.16
N ALA A 231 -11.94 38.00 15.48
CA ALA A 231 -10.63 38.06 16.13
C ALA A 231 -10.00 36.68 16.37
N SER A 232 -10.56 35.60 15.80
CA SER A 232 -10.02 34.27 16.00
C SER A 232 -8.63 34.11 15.34
N PRO A 233 -7.64 33.54 16.07
CA PRO A 233 -6.31 33.34 15.52
C PRO A 233 -6.36 32.29 14.39
N GLU A 234 -5.64 32.55 13.30
CA GLU A 234 -5.39 31.53 12.27
C GLU A 234 -4.56 30.42 12.89
N ARG A 235 -5.04 29.18 12.89
CA ARG A 235 -4.35 28.03 13.47
C ARG A 235 -3.24 27.49 12.56
N LEU A 236 -2.46 28.38 11.96
CA LEU A 236 -1.31 28.07 11.12
C LEU A 236 -0.03 28.54 11.83
N ARG A 237 0.99 27.71 11.83
CA ARG A 237 2.36 28.12 12.16
C ARG A 237 3.31 27.64 11.08
N PHE A 238 4.32 28.44 10.77
CA PHE A 238 5.38 28.08 9.84
C PHE A 238 6.61 27.57 10.59
N LEU A 239 7.29 26.60 9.99
CA LEU A 239 8.52 26.00 10.49
C LEU A 239 9.57 25.95 9.37
N HIS A 240 10.69 26.62 9.59
CA HIS A 240 11.87 26.49 8.71
C HIS A 240 12.63 25.20 9.07
N ALA A 241 12.48 24.15 8.25
CA ALA A 241 13.17 22.89 8.45
C ALA A 241 13.19 22.03 7.16
N ALA A 242 14.12 21.09 7.09
CA ALA A 242 14.08 20.02 6.10
C ALA A 242 12.94 19.05 6.41
N ALA A 243 12.26 18.57 5.38
CA ALA A 243 11.14 17.64 5.56
C ALA A 243 11.61 16.19 5.81
N GLU A 244 12.86 15.88 5.48
CA GLU A 244 13.50 14.59 5.73
C GLU A 244 13.87 14.39 7.21
N ASP A 245 14.10 15.49 7.93
CA ASP A 245 14.35 15.53 9.38
C ASP A 245 13.84 16.86 9.94
N THR A 246 12.58 16.85 10.38
CA THR A 246 11.92 18.07 10.87
C THR A 246 12.35 18.43 12.28
N ARG A 247 13.02 17.50 13.01
CA ARG A 247 13.29 17.55 14.46
C ARG A 247 12.04 17.75 15.33
N LEU A 248 10.83 17.58 14.79
CA LEU A 248 9.59 17.62 15.56
C LEU A 248 9.42 16.33 16.38
N PRO A 249 8.66 16.35 17.49
CA PRO A 249 8.46 15.17 18.32
C PRO A 249 7.74 14.02 17.57
N ASP A 250 8.11 12.78 17.89
CA ASP A 250 7.39 11.58 17.42
C ASP A 250 5.90 11.68 17.73
N GLN A 251 5.05 11.12 16.84
CA GLN A 251 3.61 10.96 17.09
C GLN A 251 2.90 12.27 17.50
N SER A 252 3.24 13.38 16.85
CA SER A 252 2.71 14.71 17.12
C SER A 252 1.60 15.15 16.15
N PHE A 253 1.35 14.40 15.07
CA PHE A 253 0.36 14.75 14.06
C PHE A 253 -0.66 13.64 13.79
N ASP A 254 -1.85 14.03 13.36
CA ASP A 254 -2.91 13.12 12.89
C ASP A 254 -2.90 12.96 11.37
N LEU A 255 -2.45 14.00 10.65
CA LEU A 255 -2.34 14.05 9.20
C LEU A 255 -1.02 14.71 8.79
N VAL A 256 -0.30 14.07 7.88
CA VAL A 256 0.79 14.69 7.11
C VAL A 256 0.29 14.85 5.68
N SER A 257 0.29 16.07 5.18
CA SER A 257 -0.13 16.42 3.83
C SER A 257 1.08 16.89 3.03
N ILE A 258 1.21 16.40 1.80
CA ILE A 258 2.22 16.82 0.85
C ILE A 258 1.51 17.19 -0.44
N MET A 259 1.67 18.43 -0.91
CA MET A 259 0.94 18.92 -2.07
C MET A 259 1.90 19.50 -3.10
N LEU A 260 2.10 18.80 -4.22
CA LEU A 260 2.96 19.26 -5.33
C LEU A 260 4.41 19.50 -4.88
N VAL A 261 5.05 18.50 -4.31
CA VAL A 261 6.43 18.57 -3.78
C VAL A 261 7.30 17.41 -4.26
N CYS A 262 6.76 16.20 -4.37
CA CYS A 262 7.55 15.01 -4.73
C CYS A 262 8.16 15.10 -6.14
N HIS A 263 7.55 15.85 -7.06
CA HIS A 263 8.15 16.14 -8.38
C HIS A 263 9.33 17.12 -8.32
N GLU A 264 9.49 17.81 -7.19
CA GLU A 264 10.58 18.74 -6.91
C GLU A 264 11.73 18.10 -6.14
N LEU A 265 11.68 16.79 -5.91
CA LEU A 265 12.62 16.07 -5.06
C LEU A 265 13.26 14.88 -5.77
N PRO A 266 14.53 14.57 -5.48
CA PRO A 266 15.06 13.24 -5.77
C PRO A 266 14.20 12.14 -5.14
N ALA A 267 14.15 10.96 -5.76
CA ALA A 267 13.35 9.84 -5.26
C ALA A 267 13.74 9.44 -3.83
N ALA A 268 15.04 9.51 -3.51
CA ALA A 268 15.57 9.22 -2.19
C ALA A 268 15.10 10.23 -1.12
N ALA A 269 14.98 11.51 -1.48
CA ALA A 269 14.49 12.54 -0.56
C ALA A 269 12.99 12.35 -0.28
N SER A 270 12.19 12.06 -1.32
CA SER A 270 10.77 11.70 -1.14
C SER A 270 10.59 10.51 -0.19
N ALA A 271 11.39 9.44 -0.36
CA ALA A 271 11.36 8.28 0.53
C ALA A 271 11.77 8.61 1.97
N ALA A 272 12.73 9.52 2.17
CA ALA A 272 13.12 10.00 3.50
C ALA A 272 11.99 10.80 4.16
N ILE A 273 11.31 11.68 3.42
CA ILE A 273 10.12 12.41 3.91
C ILE A 273 9.02 11.44 4.31
N PHE A 274 8.78 10.36 3.56
CA PHE A 274 7.76 9.38 3.96
C PHE A 274 8.12 8.66 5.27
N LYS A 275 9.40 8.35 5.50
CA LYS A 275 9.87 7.80 6.80
C LYS A 275 9.69 8.79 7.94
N GLU A 276 9.98 10.07 7.69
CA GLU A 276 9.79 11.13 8.67
C GLU A 276 8.30 11.35 8.98
N ALA A 277 7.45 11.39 7.95
CA ALA A 277 6.00 11.42 8.09
C ALA A 277 5.49 10.24 8.94
N TYR A 278 6.02 9.03 8.72
CA TYR A 278 5.68 7.86 9.53
C TYR A 278 6.06 8.06 10.99
N ARG A 279 7.24 8.60 11.30
CA ARG A 279 7.67 8.89 12.68
C ARG A 279 6.76 9.91 13.36
N LEU A 280 6.43 10.98 12.65
CA LEU A 280 5.63 12.12 13.13
C LEU A 280 4.15 11.79 13.34
N LEU A 281 3.61 10.86 12.55
CA LEU A 281 2.21 10.48 12.68
C LEU A 281 1.94 9.68 13.95
N ARG A 282 0.83 9.99 14.62
CA ARG A 282 0.26 9.12 15.65
C ARG A 282 -0.25 7.82 15.01
N PRO A 283 -0.35 6.73 15.77
CA PRO A 283 -1.00 5.53 15.24
C PRO A 283 -2.42 5.84 14.74
N GLY A 284 -2.75 5.33 13.56
CA GLY A 284 -3.98 5.61 12.83
C GLY A 284 -4.01 6.95 12.10
N GLY A 285 -2.95 7.76 12.23
CA GLY A 285 -2.75 8.97 11.45
C GLY A 285 -2.46 8.65 9.99
N ALA A 286 -2.67 9.62 9.11
CA ALA A 286 -2.59 9.42 7.68
C ALA A 286 -1.53 10.29 7.01
N LEU A 287 -0.92 9.76 5.95
CA LEU A 287 -0.13 10.49 4.98
C LEU A 287 -0.98 10.64 3.71
N ALA A 288 -1.12 11.86 3.20
CA ALA A 288 -1.79 12.15 1.95
C ALA A 288 -0.89 12.97 1.03
N VAL A 289 -0.74 12.56 -0.22
CA VAL A 289 0.14 13.19 -1.21
C VAL A 289 -0.66 13.52 -2.47
N MET A 290 -0.71 14.79 -2.87
CA MET A 290 -1.23 15.19 -4.18
C MET A 290 -0.08 15.41 -5.15
N GLU A 291 -0.14 14.76 -6.30
CA GLU A 291 0.85 14.94 -7.35
C GLU A 291 0.29 14.83 -8.77
N MET A 292 1.07 15.29 -9.75
CA MET A 292 0.76 15.08 -11.17
C MET A 292 0.68 13.58 -11.48
N ASN A 293 -0.40 13.10 -12.10
CA ASN A 293 -0.59 11.67 -12.36
C ASN A 293 0.15 11.24 -13.65
N PRO A 294 1.24 10.45 -13.60
CA PRO A 294 1.95 10.01 -14.81
C PRO A 294 1.10 9.10 -15.71
N ALA A 295 0.08 8.46 -15.14
CA ALA A 295 -0.86 7.60 -15.86
C ALA A 295 -2.00 8.37 -16.56
N SER A 296 -2.12 9.68 -16.31
CA SER A 296 -3.16 10.52 -16.93
C SER A 296 -2.93 10.66 -18.46
N PRO A 297 -3.97 10.51 -19.30
CA PRO A 297 -3.86 10.79 -20.73
C PRO A 297 -3.44 12.23 -21.05
N VAL A 298 -3.81 13.20 -20.19
CA VAL A 298 -3.43 14.60 -20.36
C VAL A 298 -1.95 14.79 -20.04
N PHE A 299 -1.45 14.13 -18.99
CA PHE A 299 -0.03 14.13 -18.65
C PHE A 299 0.78 13.50 -19.79
N GLN A 300 0.41 12.29 -20.22
CA GLN A 300 1.08 11.58 -21.32
C GLN A 300 1.11 12.38 -22.62
N ARG A 301 0.02 13.08 -22.97
CA ARG A 301 -0.03 13.94 -24.15
C ARG A 301 0.98 15.09 -24.05
N VAL A 302 1.05 15.76 -22.91
CA VAL A 302 1.99 16.88 -22.70
C VAL A 302 3.44 16.38 -22.72
N PHE A 303 3.72 15.25 -22.09
CA PHE A 303 5.07 14.66 -22.06
C PHE A 303 5.49 14.00 -23.38
N SER A 304 4.54 13.67 -24.26
CA SER A 304 4.83 13.22 -25.62
C SER A 304 5.18 14.35 -26.59
N ASN A 305 4.91 15.62 -26.24
CA ASN A 305 5.30 16.78 -27.04
C ASN A 305 6.75 17.17 -26.70
N PRO A 306 7.69 17.07 -27.65
CA PRO A 306 9.11 17.33 -27.38
C PRO A 306 9.37 18.72 -26.82
N PHE A 307 8.68 19.76 -27.30
CA PHE A 307 8.87 21.14 -26.83
C PHE A 307 8.29 21.38 -25.45
N ALA A 308 7.13 20.78 -25.14
CA ALA A 308 6.55 20.87 -23.79
C ALA A 308 7.41 20.06 -22.80
N TYR A 309 7.83 18.86 -23.15
CA TYR A 309 8.75 18.04 -22.37
C TYR A 309 10.07 18.76 -22.07
N VAL A 310 10.67 19.38 -23.09
CA VAL A 310 11.86 20.26 -22.98
C VAL A 310 11.61 21.37 -21.97
N ALA A 311 10.50 22.11 -22.08
CA ALA A 311 10.16 23.21 -21.18
C ALA A 311 9.93 22.75 -19.73
N PHE A 312 9.25 21.62 -19.53
CA PHE A 312 9.02 21.03 -18.20
C PHE A 312 10.34 20.52 -17.59
N LYS A 313 11.15 19.77 -18.34
CA LYS A 313 12.45 19.25 -17.84
C LYS A 313 13.46 20.37 -17.53
N SER A 314 13.37 21.51 -18.22
CA SER A 314 14.24 22.66 -17.97
C SER A 314 13.79 23.53 -16.80
N THR A 315 12.64 23.24 -16.20
CA THR A 315 12.16 23.94 -14.99
C THR A 315 12.13 23.04 -13.77
N GLU A 316 12.06 21.72 -13.96
CA GLU A 316 11.96 20.70 -12.91
C GLU A 316 13.12 19.68 -13.00
N PRO A 317 14.22 19.86 -12.23
CA PRO A 317 15.40 19.00 -12.33
C PRO A 317 15.14 17.53 -11.94
N TRP A 318 14.15 17.27 -11.07
CA TRP A 318 13.90 15.95 -10.49
C TRP A 318 12.68 15.21 -11.06
N LEU A 319 12.01 15.81 -12.05
CA LEU A 319 10.75 15.31 -12.61
C LEU A 319 10.83 13.86 -13.14
N LEU A 320 11.96 13.45 -13.70
CA LEU A 320 12.13 12.08 -14.21
C LEU A 320 12.27 11.05 -13.09
N GLU A 321 12.90 11.42 -11.98
CA GLU A 321 12.95 10.58 -10.80
C GLU A 321 11.56 10.42 -10.20
N TYR A 322 10.78 11.51 -10.12
CA TYR A 322 9.39 11.45 -9.69
C TYR A 322 8.50 10.58 -10.59
N VAL A 323 8.59 10.71 -11.91
CA VAL A 323 7.81 9.88 -12.84
C VAL A 323 8.15 8.38 -12.67
N SER A 324 9.37 8.08 -12.23
CA SER A 324 9.85 6.71 -11.99
C SER A 324 9.65 6.25 -10.53
N LEU A 325 9.18 7.13 -9.64
CA LEU A 325 9.01 6.83 -8.22
C LEU A 325 7.81 5.90 -8.02
N ASP A 326 8.07 4.69 -7.51
CA ASP A 326 7.03 3.87 -6.90
C ASP A 326 6.62 4.48 -5.55
N MET A 327 5.70 5.44 -5.61
CA MET A 327 5.23 6.17 -4.43
C MET A 327 4.55 5.25 -3.42
N ALA A 328 3.78 4.25 -3.89
CA ALA A 328 3.09 3.31 -3.01
C ALA A 328 4.10 2.38 -2.30
N GLY A 329 5.08 1.86 -3.05
CA GLY A 329 6.20 1.10 -2.49
C GLY A 329 7.01 1.90 -1.49
N ALA A 330 7.36 3.15 -1.80
CA ALA A 330 8.10 4.02 -0.89
C ALA A 330 7.33 4.34 0.42
N MET A 331 5.99 4.48 0.36
CA MET A 331 5.16 4.59 1.56
C MET A 331 5.11 3.26 2.34
N ALA A 332 5.02 2.12 1.66
CA ALA A 332 5.06 0.82 2.31
C ALA A 332 6.41 0.58 3.01
N ASP A 333 7.54 0.93 2.38
CA ASP A 333 8.89 0.86 2.95
C ASP A 333 9.06 1.75 4.19
N ALA A 334 8.32 2.85 4.26
CA ALA A 334 8.27 3.71 5.45
C ALA A 334 7.43 3.11 6.60
N GLY A 335 6.63 2.07 6.34
CA GLY A 335 5.85 1.32 7.33
C GLY A 335 4.34 1.58 7.31
N PHE A 336 3.84 2.34 6.33
CA PHE A 336 2.40 2.58 6.16
C PHE A 336 1.66 1.32 5.66
N LEU A 337 0.34 1.27 5.90
CA LEU A 337 -0.55 0.32 5.24
C LEU A 337 -0.56 0.56 3.71
N PRO A 338 -0.97 -0.44 2.89
CA PRO A 338 -1.04 -0.29 1.44
C PRO A 338 -1.72 1.00 1.01
N ALA A 339 -1.03 1.77 0.17
CA ALA A 339 -1.52 3.06 -0.27
C ALA A 339 -2.73 2.90 -1.21
N SER A 340 -3.74 3.72 -1.01
CA SER A 340 -4.89 3.88 -1.91
C SER A 340 -4.70 5.14 -2.75
N GLN A 341 -5.31 5.22 -3.93
CA GLN A 341 -5.25 6.43 -4.74
C GLN A 341 -6.57 6.76 -5.45
N LEU A 342 -6.83 8.05 -5.60
CA LEU A 342 -7.95 8.60 -6.37
C LEU A 342 -7.45 9.70 -7.31
N GLU A 343 -8.07 9.81 -8.49
CA GLU A 343 -7.87 10.96 -9.36
C GLU A 343 -8.68 12.14 -8.84
N ASN A 344 -8.01 13.25 -8.49
CA ASN A 344 -8.68 14.46 -8.01
C ASN A 344 -8.84 15.53 -9.10
N SER A 345 -8.07 15.44 -10.19
CA SER A 345 -8.28 16.25 -11.40
C SER A 345 -7.85 15.48 -12.64
N PRO A 346 -8.14 15.96 -13.86
CA PRO A 346 -7.70 15.29 -15.09
C PRO A 346 -6.17 15.10 -15.22
N ARG A 347 -5.37 15.79 -14.38
CA ARG A 347 -3.90 15.77 -14.43
C ARG A 347 -3.24 15.33 -13.13
N HIS A 348 -3.99 15.15 -12.04
CA HIS A 348 -3.44 14.92 -10.70
C HIS A 348 -4.14 13.76 -9.99
N ARG A 349 -3.39 13.11 -9.11
CA ARG A 349 -3.87 12.06 -8.21
C ARG A 349 -3.59 12.42 -6.76
N THR A 350 -4.42 11.87 -5.88
CA THR A 350 -4.26 11.83 -4.43
C THR A 350 -3.86 10.42 -4.05
N VAL A 351 -2.66 10.25 -3.49
CA VAL A 351 -2.17 8.98 -2.92
C VAL A 351 -2.26 9.08 -1.40
N PHE A 352 -2.75 8.04 -0.75
CA PHE A 352 -3.13 8.06 0.66
C PHE A 352 -2.68 6.77 1.35
N ALA A 353 -2.08 6.89 2.52
CA ALA A 353 -1.67 5.75 3.32
C ALA A 353 -1.86 6.02 4.81
N VAL A 354 -2.14 4.98 5.59
CA VAL A 354 -2.42 5.09 7.04
C VAL A 354 -1.32 4.43 7.85
N LYS A 355 -0.87 5.10 8.91
CA LYS A 355 0.00 4.51 9.92
C LYS A 355 -0.81 3.50 10.74
N PRO A 356 -0.37 2.23 10.85
CA PRO A 356 -1.11 1.22 11.61
C PRO A 356 -1.42 1.64 13.05
N GLN A 357 -2.62 1.29 13.57
CA GLN A 357 -2.96 1.44 14.99
C GLN A 357 -2.55 0.20 15.79
N PRO A 358 -1.89 0.34 16.97
CA PRO A 358 -1.76 -0.76 17.91
C PRO A 358 -3.14 -1.09 18.49
N ILE A 359 -3.54 -2.36 18.40
CA ILE A 359 -4.82 -2.84 18.93
C ILE A 359 -4.79 -2.75 20.46
N GLY A 360 -5.62 -1.87 21.03
CA GLY A 360 -5.75 -1.70 22.48
C GLY A 360 -6.33 -2.95 23.15
N THR A 361 -5.70 -3.39 24.25
CA THR A 361 -6.19 -4.46 25.11
C THR A 361 -7.41 -3.98 25.90
N GLY A 362 -8.60 -4.02 25.29
CA GLY A 362 -9.86 -3.80 25.99
C GLY A 362 -10.18 -4.99 26.90
N SER A 363 -10.21 -4.74 28.21
CA SER A 363 -10.66 -5.68 29.24
C SER A 363 -12.12 -6.10 28.99
N VAL A 364 -12.33 -7.30 28.45
CA VAL A 364 -13.60 -8.02 28.56
C VAL A 364 -13.56 -8.80 29.87
N THR A 365 -14.15 -8.24 30.93
CA THR A 365 -14.49 -8.99 32.14
C THR A 365 -15.64 -9.94 31.79
N GLY A 366 -15.32 -11.22 31.62
CA GLY A 366 -16.31 -12.26 31.34
C GLY A 366 -15.76 -13.64 31.66
N THR A 367 -16.01 -14.08 32.90
CA THR A 367 -16.06 -15.46 33.41
C THR A 367 -14.99 -16.45 32.92
N SER A 368 -14.15 -16.87 33.87
CA SER A 368 -13.21 -17.99 33.77
C SER A 368 -13.85 -19.26 33.22
N LEU A 369 -13.33 -19.76 32.10
CA LEU A 369 -13.58 -21.12 31.62
C LEU A 369 -12.55 -22.09 32.26
N PRO A 370 -12.95 -23.34 32.58
CA PRO A 370 -12.09 -24.31 33.24
C PRO A 370 -11.02 -24.84 32.28
N SER A 371 -9.84 -25.17 32.83
CA SER A 371 -8.79 -25.88 32.10
C SER A 371 -9.26 -27.27 31.69
N PRO A 372 -9.11 -27.69 30.42
CA PRO A 372 -9.30 -29.08 30.06
C PRO A 372 -8.03 -29.88 30.40
N ASP A 373 -8.23 -30.95 31.15
CA ASP A 373 -7.29 -32.05 31.33
C ASP A 373 -6.89 -32.62 29.96
N VAL A 374 -5.60 -32.87 29.79
CA VAL A 374 -5.02 -33.47 28.59
C VAL A 374 -4.43 -34.81 28.99
N ASP A 375 -5.23 -35.86 28.89
CA ASP A 375 -4.75 -37.25 28.91
C ASP A 375 -4.66 -37.80 27.48
N GLU A 376 -3.53 -38.46 27.24
CA GLU A 376 -3.14 -39.35 26.14
C GLU A 376 -3.07 -38.79 24.69
N ALA A 377 -1.83 -38.49 24.28
CA ALA A 377 -1.44 -38.45 22.86
C ALA A 377 -0.94 -39.84 22.41
N PRO A 378 -1.31 -40.33 21.21
CA PRO A 378 -0.74 -41.56 20.66
C PRO A 378 0.71 -41.34 20.22
N THR A 379 1.55 -42.31 20.56
CA THR A 379 2.96 -42.43 20.17
C THR A 379 3.10 -42.94 18.74
N ASP A 380 3.64 -42.12 17.85
CA ASP A 380 4.21 -42.54 16.56
C ASP A 380 5.55 -41.81 16.32
N PRO A 381 6.67 -42.51 16.08
CA PRO A 381 7.96 -41.88 15.83
C PRO A 381 8.17 -41.62 14.33
N GLY A 382 7.47 -40.62 13.78
CA GLY A 382 7.71 -40.07 12.46
C GLY A 382 8.52 -38.77 12.52
N THR A 383 9.54 -38.64 11.68
CA THR A 383 10.41 -37.46 11.52
C THR A 383 9.68 -36.29 10.83
N ASP A 384 8.66 -35.73 11.47
CA ASP A 384 7.91 -34.61 10.91
C ASP A 384 8.47 -33.26 11.39
N ALA A 385 8.84 -32.39 10.45
CA ALA A 385 9.17 -31.00 10.72
C ALA A 385 7.87 -30.19 10.86
N LEU A 386 7.53 -29.81 12.09
CA LEU A 386 6.41 -28.92 12.39
C LEU A 386 6.81 -27.45 12.19
N PHE A 387 6.24 -26.77 11.20
CA PHE A 387 6.44 -25.34 10.97
C PHE A 387 5.24 -24.54 11.50
N TYR A 388 5.50 -23.60 12.41
CA TYR A 388 4.52 -22.59 12.83
C TYR A 388 4.83 -21.27 12.11
N TRP A 389 3.82 -20.67 11.50
CA TRP A 389 3.90 -19.29 11.04
C TRP A 389 2.95 -18.43 11.88
N GLU A 390 3.51 -17.45 12.59
CA GLU A 390 2.71 -16.30 12.97
C GLU A 390 2.81 -15.32 11.79
N LEU A 391 1.67 -15.07 11.14
CA LEU A 391 1.55 -13.94 10.23
C LEU A 391 1.98 -12.69 11.01
N PRO A 392 2.86 -11.82 10.47
CA PRO A 392 3.12 -10.54 11.09
C PRO A 392 1.79 -9.80 11.28
N ALA A 393 1.64 -9.03 12.37
CA ALA A 393 0.50 -8.13 12.56
C ALA A 393 0.30 -7.12 11.40
N GLN A 394 1.29 -7.03 10.50
CA GLN A 394 1.34 -6.20 9.29
C GLN A 394 0.61 -6.81 8.06
N LEU A 395 0.16 -8.08 8.11
CA LEU A 395 -0.68 -8.71 7.06
C LEU A 395 -2.17 -8.79 7.45
N ALA A 396 -2.57 -8.16 8.55
CA ALA A 396 -3.96 -7.90 8.89
C ALA A 396 -4.50 -6.70 8.08
N GLY A 397 -4.44 -6.79 6.75
CA GLY A 397 -4.81 -5.70 5.84
C GLY A 397 -5.22 -6.26 4.48
N VAL A 398 -6.40 -5.81 4.03
CA VAL A 398 -7.18 -6.23 2.87
C VAL A 398 -6.36 -6.68 1.65
N ALA A 399 -6.58 -7.91 1.19
CA ALA A 399 -6.13 -8.36 -0.13
C ALA A 399 -7.11 -7.86 -1.22
N GLU A 400 -6.67 -6.96 -2.08
CA GLU A 400 -7.36 -6.61 -3.34
C GLU A 400 -6.85 -7.46 -4.52
N PRO A 401 -7.69 -7.67 -5.56
CA PRO A 401 -7.47 -8.71 -6.55
C PRO A 401 -6.58 -8.26 -7.72
N GLY A 402 -5.48 -8.99 -7.92
CA GLY A 402 -4.59 -8.89 -9.08
C GLY A 402 -3.57 -10.02 -9.05
N LEU A 403 -3.25 -10.61 -10.20
CA LEU A 403 -2.27 -11.70 -10.31
C LEU A 403 -0.90 -11.25 -9.79
N CYS A 404 -0.45 -11.78 -8.65
CA CYS A 404 0.94 -11.70 -8.22
C CYS A 404 1.57 -13.10 -8.25
N GLU A 405 2.60 -13.28 -9.08
CA GLU A 405 3.57 -14.37 -8.97
C GLU A 405 4.69 -13.98 -8.01
N TRP A 406 5.09 -14.91 -7.16
CA TRP A 406 6.11 -14.70 -6.11
C TRP A 406 7.24 -15.72 -6.30
N ASN A 407 8.48 -15.26 -6.46
CA ASN A 407 9.69 -16.11 -6.47
C ASN A 407 10.56 -15.76 -5.24
N VAL A 408 11.30 -16.72 -4.70
CA VAL A 408 12.29 -16.48 -3.63
C VAL A 408 13.65 -16.92 -4.16
N GLY A 409 14.61 -16.00 -4.23
CA GLY A 409 16.01 -16.26 -4.63
C GLY A 409 16.99 -15.87 -3.52
N ALA A 410 18.07 -16.63 -3.36
CA ALA A 410 19.09 -16.39 -2.34
C ALA A 410 20.27 -15.57 -2.89
N GLU A 411 20.69 -14.50 -2.20
CA GLU A 411 22.00 -13.86 -2.40
C GLU A 411 22.83 -13.92 -1.09
N GLU A 412 24.15 -14.13 -1.24
CA GLU A 412 25.15 -14.27 -0.18
C GLU A 412 25.29 -13.01 0.71
N LEU A 413 25.55 -13.21 2.00
CA LEU A 413 25.82 -12.12 2.96
C LEU A 413 27.28 -12.15 3.44
N VAL A 414 27.99 -11.06 3.12
CA VAL A 414 29.33 -10.70 3.61
C VAL A 414 29.26 -10.34 5.09
N ALA A 415 30.17 -10.91 5.90
CA ALA A 415 30.29 -10.62 7.32
C ALA A 415 31.03 -9.29 7.59
N ALA A 416 30.47 -8.43 8.45
CA ALA A 416 31.11 -7.20 8.92
C ALA A 416 31.98 -7.47 10.18
N GLY A 417 33.28 -7.18 10.10
CA GLY A 417 34.24 -7.16 11.21
C GLY A 417 35.69 -6.92 10.71
N PRO A 418 36.57 -6.23 11.46
CA PRO A 418 37.53 -5.27 10.91
C PRO A 418 38.82 -5.89 10.32
N THR A 419 39.30 -5.27 9.24
CA THR A 419 40.68 -5.29 8.69
C THR A 419 41.46 -6.60 8.73
N GLU A 420 41.50 -7.35 7.61
CA GLU A 420 42.70 -7.61 6.79
C GLU A 420 42.47 -8.74 5.75
N ARG A 421 42.99 -8.51 4.55
CA ARG A 421 43.39 -9.42 3.44
C ARG A 421 42.42 -10.48 2.90
N ARG A 422 42.14 -10.32 1.59
CA ARG A 422 41.62 -11.31 0.65
C ARG A 422 42.46 -12.61 0.65
N SER A 423 41.79 -13.76 0.71
CA SER A 423 42.17 -14.95 -0.07
C SER A 423 40.95 -15.78 -0.43
N SER A 424 40.86 -16.12 -1.71
CA SER A 424 39.91 -17.03 -2.34
C SER A 424 39.97 -18.44 -1.76
N ALA A 425 38.83 -19.02 -1.37
CA ALA A 425 38.69 -20.46 -1.16
C ALA A 425 37.32 -20.92 -1.66
N THR A 426 37.35 -21.75 -2.71
CA THR A 426 36.26 -22.58 -3.22
C THR A 426 35.84 -23.60 -2.16
N ALA A 427 34.54 -23.70 -1.84
CA ALA A 427 34.01 -24.71 -0.92
C ALA A 427 33.17 -25.76 -1.67
N ALA A 428 33.54 -27.02 -1.43
CA ALA A 428 33.08 -28.23 -2.09
C ALA A 428 31.65 -28.65 -1.69
N ALA A 429 31.01 -29.40 -2.59
CA ALA A 429 29.74 -30.08 -2.38
C ALA A 429 29.84 -31.13 -1.25
N GLY A 430 28.86 -31.13 -0.33
CA GLY A 430 28.58 -32.27 0.55
C GLY A 430 28.48 -32.03 2.06
N ALA A 431 27.75 -31.02 2.55
CA ALA A 431 27.38 -30.92 3.97
C ALA A 431 25.88 -31.15 4.19
N PRO A 432 25.45 -31.91 5.23
CA PRO A 432 24.04 -32.16 5.52
C PRO A 432 23.34 -30.87 5.96
N LEU A 433 22.16 -30.63 5.37
CA LEU A 433 21.31 -29.45 5.60
C LEU A 433 21.00 -29.27 7.10
N GLY A 434 21.63 -28.29 7.74
CA GLY A 434 21.30 -27.86 9.10
C GLY A 434 22.36 -27.12 9.92
N LEU A 435 23.63 -27.06 9.52
CA LEU A 435 24.70 -26.39 10.29
C LEU A 435 25.73 -25.66 9.40
N ALA A 436 26.28 -24.55 9.90
CA ALA A 436 27.53 -23.99 9.38
C ALA A 436 28.72 -24.93 9.76
N PRO A 437 29.85 -24.90 9.03
CA PRO A 437 31.01 -25.79 9.26
C PRO A 437 31.59 -25.78 10.69
N ASP A 438 31.22 -24.80 11.52
CA ASP A 438 31.72 -24.59 12.88
C ASP A 438 30.70 -24.89 14.01
N GLY A 439 29.54 -25.48 13.69
CA GLY A 439 28.60 -25.99 14.69
C GLY A 439 27.73 -24.97 15.43
N ARG A 440 27.61 -23.73 14.91
CA ARG A 440 26.67 -22.72 15.43
C ARG A 440 25.25 -22.87 14.85
N PRO A 441 24.19 -22.50 15.60
CA PRO A 441 22.82 -22.50 15.09
C PRO A 441 22.69 -21.54 13.90
N PHE A 442 22.04 -22.01 12.82
CA PHE A 442 21.81 -21.25 11.60
C PHE A 442 20.45 -20.53 11.68
N LEU A 443 20.44 -19.22 11.42
CA LEU A 443 19.22 -18.40 11.38
C LEU A 443 18.79 -18.27 9.91
N TRP A 444 17.64 -18.82 9.53
CA TRP A 444 17.11 -18.64 8.19
C TRP A 444 16.57 -17.20 8.03
N ARG A 445 17.19 -16.45 7.11
CA ARG A 445 16.71 -15.14 6.66
C ARG A 445 16.25 -15.33 5.22
N GLY A 446 14.99 -15.75 5.04
CA GLY A 446 14.39 -15.78 3.72
C GLY A 446 14.10 -14.35 3.25
N VAL A 447 14.47 -14.02 2.02
CA VAL A 447 14.12 -12.73 1.40
C VAL A 447 13.05 -12.97 0.36
N TRP A 448 11.97 -12.19 0.42
CA TRP A 448 10.86 -12.27 -0.54
C TRP A 448 11.17 -11.38 -1.75
N ARG A 449 11.01 -11.92 -2.97
CA ARG A 449 11.09 -11.14 -4.21
C ARG A 449 9.69 -10.99 -4.81
N LEU A 450 9.15 -9.79 -4.70
CA LEU A 450 8.13 -9.28 -5.62
C LEU A 450 8.84 -8.80 -6.88
N GLU A 451 8.19 -8.86 -8.04
CA GLU A 451 8.62 -7.99 -9.15
C GLU A 451 8.58 -6.53 -8.67
N GLY A 452 9.75 -5.99 -8.29
CA GLY A 452 9.90 -4.62 -7.81
C GLY A 452 10.89 -4.38 -6.66
N GLY A 453 11.18 -5.35 -5.77
CA GLY A 453 12.14 -5.09 -4.68
C GLY A 453 12.10 -6.02 -3.46
N TRP A 454 13.11 -5.87 -2.59
CA TRP A 454 13.47 -6.76 -1.48
C TRP A 454 12.67 -6.47 -0.19
N CYS A 455 11.98 -7.45 0.38
CA CYS A 455 11.44 -7.40 1.75
C CYS A 455 12.18 -8.40 2.66
N GLY A 456 12.90 -7.90 3.67
CA GLY A 456 13.66 -8.74 4.61
C GLY A 456 12.99 -8.88 5.97
N PHE A 457 12.77 -10.12 6.44
CA PHE A 457 12.48 -10.42 7.85
C PHE A 457 13.19 -11.72 8.29
N ALA A 458 13.32 -11.93 9.61
CA ALA A 458 13.93 -13.13 10.19
C ALA A 458 12.84 -14.08 10.69
N ALA A 459 12.88 -15.35 10.27
CA ALA A 459 12.03 -16.41 10.80
C ALA A 459 12.82 -17.23 11.84
N LEU A 460 12.18 -17.62 12.94
CA LEU A 460 12.79 -18.50 13.94
C LEU A 460 12.45 -19.96 13.62
N VAL A 461 13.40 -20.69 13.03
CA VAL A 461 13.27 -22.14 12.80
C VAL A 461 13.57 -22.87 14.11
N ALA A 462 12.55 -23.41 14.78
CA ALA A 462 12.73 -24.32 15.90
C ALA A 462 12.72 -25.77 15.38
N GLY A 463 13.87 -26.25 14.89
CA GLY A 463 14.02 -27.68 14.58
C GLY A 463 13.94 -28.54 15.84
N ASN A 464 13.26 -29.69 15.77
CA ASN A 464 13.37 -30.69 16.82
C ASN A 464 14.80 -31.25 16.83
N TYR A 465 15.53 -31.03 17.93
CA TYR A 465 16.83 -31.63 18.20
C TYR A 465 16.68 -33.15 18.38
N THR A 466 16.74 -33.91 17.30
CA THR A 466 16.95 -35.36 17.38
C THR A 466 18.45 -35.66 17.47
N ARG A 467 18.77 -36.49 18.47
CA ARG A 467 20.08 -36.93 18.98
C ARG A 467 21.27 -36.74 18.02
N GLN A 468 22.05 -35.69 18.23
CA GLN A 468 23.48 -35.71 17.87
C GLN A 468 24.32 -36.04 19.12
N PRO A 469 25.26 -37.00 19.08
CA PRO A 469 26.03 -37.45 20.26
C PRO A 469 27.01 -36.42 20.85
N GLN A 470 27.13 -35.22 20.26
CA GLN A 470 28.27 -34.33 20.46
C GLN A 470 27.96 -33.06 21.29
N ILE A 471 26.70 -32.78 21.67
CA ILE A 471 26.34 -31.56 22.42
C ILE A 471 26.20 -31.88 23.92
N ARG A 472 27.05 -31.26 24.76
CA ARG A 472 27.05 -31.46 26.23
C ARG A 472 25.68 -31.11 26.85
N PHE A 473 25.21 -32.00 27.73
CA PHE A 473 23.89 -31.98 28.41
C PHE A 473 23.43 -30.63 29.00
N ARG A 474 24.37 -29.78 29.45
CA ARG A 474 24.07 -28.44 30.02
C ARG A 474 23.58 -27.43 28.98
N GLN A 475 24.10 -27.49 27.74
CA GLN A 475 23.75 -26.56 26.66
C GLN A 475 22.33 -26.84 26.12
N GLN A 476 21.96 -28.13 25.98
CA GLN A 476 20.60 -28.54 25.62
C GLN A 476 19.54 -28.08 26.64
N ARG A 477 19.89 -28.11 27.94
CA ARG A 477 18.96 -27.72 29.01
C ARG A 477 18.69 -26.20 29.00
N GLN A 478 19.71 -25.39 28.75
CA GLN A 478 19.57 -23.93 28.61
C GLN A 478 18.77 -23.53 27.36
N LEU A 479 19.01 -24.20 26.23
CA LEU A 479 18.27 -23.94 24.98
C LEU A 479 16.79 -24.32 25.10
N ARG A 480 16.47 -25.47 25.73
CA ARG A 480 15.08 -25.86 26.02
C ARG A 480 14.37 -24.89 26.96
N GLN A 481 15.06 -24.35 27.96
CA GLN A 481 14.49 -23.32 28.84
C GLN A 481 14.26 -21.99 28.11
N ARG A 482 15.13 -21.60 27.18
CA ARG A 482 14.99 -20.38 26.38
C ARG A 482 13.85 -20.49 25.37
N ALA A 483 13.70 -21.63 24.70
CA ALA A 483 12.57 -21.93 23.82
C ALA A 483 11.23 -21.94 24.58
N ARG A 484 11.17 -22.53 25.79
CA ARG A 484 9.98 -22.50 26.66
C ARG A 484 9.62 -21.08 27.12
N ARG A 485 10.61 -20.24 27.44
CA ARG A 485 10.39 -18.82 27.79
C ARG A 485 9.88 -18.01 26.59
N LEU A 486 10.37 -18.29 25.38
CA LEU A 486 9.90 -17.66 24.14
C LEU A 486 8.49 -18.12 23.74
N GLN A 487 8.14 -19.40 23.91
CA GLN A 487 6.77 -19.92 23.74
C GLN A 487 5.79 -19.36 24.79
N GLN A 488 6.24 -19.17 26.04
CA GLN A 488 5.43 -18.50 27.06
C GLN A 488 5.27 -16.99 26.81
N ALA A 489 6.23 -16.36 26.12
CA ALA A 489 6.15 -14.95 25.72
C ALA A 489 5.21 -14.73 24.52
N THR A 490 5.19 -15.64 23.54
CA THR A 490 4.27 -15.62 22.38
C THR A 490 2.82 -15.94 22.78
N ARG A 491 2.59 -16.83 23.76
CA ARG A 491 1.25 -17.07 24.33
C ARG A 491 0.57 -15.85 24.95
N ARG A 492 1.31 -14.75 25.20
CA ARG A 492 0.78 -13.50 25.78
C ARG A 492 0.33 -12.48 24.72
N GLN A 493 0.57 -12.72 23.43
CA GLN A 493 0.06 -11.89 22.35
C GLN A 493 -1.13 -12.58 21.66
N PRO A 494 -2.19 -11.83 21.28
CA PRO A 494 -3.26 -12.40 20.49
C PRO A 494 -2.71 -12.86 19.13
N PRO A 495 -3.13 -14.03 18.60
CA PRO A 495 -2.63 -14.54 17.33
C PRO A 495 -3.01 -13.58 16.21
N ALA A 496 -2.03 -13.21 15.37
CA ALA A 496 -2.28 -12.39 14.20
C ALA A 496 -3.29 -13.07 13.26
N VAL A 497 -4.19 -12.25 12.70
CA VAL A 497 -5.27 -12.69 11.80
C VAL A 497 -5.11 -11.98 10.46
N LEU A 498 -5.31 -12.71 9.36
CA LEU A 498 -5.42 -12.19 8.00
C LEU A 498 -6.90 -11.83 7.75
N LEU A 499 -7.19 -10.56 7.47
CA LEU A 499 -8.54 -10.10 7.10
C LEU A 499 -8.73 -10.21 5.58
N MET A 500 -9.72 -10.98 5.17
CA MET A 500 -10.19 -11.10 3.79
C MET A 500 -11.46 -10.26 3.62
N THR A 501 -11.46 -9.36 2.63
CA THR A 501 -12.65 -8.58 2.25
C THR A 501 -13.14 -9.04 0.89
N TYR A 502 -14.42 -9.36 0.79
CA TYR A 502 -15.09 -9.66 -0.47
C TYR A 502 -15.92 -8.44 -0.86
N PRO A 503 -15.67 -7.80 -2.02
CA PRO A 503 -16.39 -6.62 -2.43
C PRO A 503 -17.86 -6.94 -2.74
N ALA A 504 -18.74 -5.96 -2.54
CA ALA A 504 -20.11 -6.06 -3.00
C ALA A 504 -20.13 -6.31 -4.50
N PHE A 505 -21.00 -7.22 -4.96
CA PHE A 505 -21.11 -7.66 -6.36
C PHE A 505 -19.85 -8.34 -6.92
N GLY A 506 -18.85 -8.64 -6.08
CA GLY A 506 -17.66 -9.39 -6.45
C GLY A 506 -17.90 -10.90 -6.49
N PHE A 507 -17.49 -11.53 -7.59
CA PHE A 507 -17.41 -12.99 -7.74
C PHE A 507 -16.20 -13.37 -8.60
N ALA A 508 -15.88 -14.67 -8.67
CA ALA A 508 -14.68 -15.20 -9.32
C ALA A 508 -13.35 -14.72 -8.69
N SER A 509 -12.24 -15.26 -9.19
CA SER A 509 -10.91 -15.07 -8.60
C SER A 509 -10.38 -13.64 -8.64
N GLU A 510 -10.96 -12.80 -9.49
CA GLU A 510 -10.64 -11.38 -9.64
C GLU A 510 -11.38 -10.48 -8.63
N SER A 511 -12.16 -11.06 -7.72
CA SER A 511 -12.89 -10.32 -6.69
C SER A 511 -12.45 -10.70 -5.27
N GLY A 512 -11.36 -11.45 -5.15
CA GLY A 512 -10.85 -11.82 -3.84
C GLY A 512 -9.36 -12.18 -3.86
N MET A 513 -8.92 -12.84 -2.80
CA MET A 513 -7.52 -13.19 -2.62
C MET A 513 -7.13 -14.29 -3.58
N ASN A 514 -6.01 -14.09 -4.28
CA ASN A 514 -5.43 -15.07 -5.19
C ASN A 514 -3.91 -15.01 -5.14
N VAL A 515 -3.34 -15.70 -4.15
CA VAL A 515 -1.90 -15.66 -3.85
C VAL A 515 -1.32 -17.07 -3.92
N ARG A 516 -0.11 -17.18 -4.48
CA ARG A 516 0.71 -18.39 -4.43
C ARG A 516 1.77 -18.20 -3.36
N VAL A 517 1.88 -19.14 -2.42
CA VAL A 517 2.87 -19.07 -1.35
C VAL A 517 3.81 -20.27 -1.46
N TYR A 518 5.08 -20.00 -1.74
CA TYR A 518 6.16 -20.98 -1.85
C TYR A 518 6.90 -21.04 -0.51
N PRO A 519 6.68 -22.07 0.32
CA PRO A 519 7.29 -22.15 1.65
C PRO A 519 8.75 -22.62 1.62
N PHE A 520 9.22 -23.18 0.50
CA PHE A 520 10.58 -23.68 0.32
C PHE A 520 11.31 -22.98 -0.85
N PRO A 521 12.64 -22.77 -0.75
CA PRO A 521 13.43 -22.02 -1.75
C PRO A 521 13.54 -22.69 -3.12
N ASP A 522 13.45 -24.01 -3.18
CA ASP A 522 13.43 -24.78 -4.42
C ASP A 522 12.04 -24.77 -5.09
N GLY A 523 11.07 -24.06 -4.50
CA GLY A 523 9.72 -23.90 -5.03
C GLY A 523 8.86 -25.16 -4.89
N VAL A 524 9.29 -26.14 -4.09
CA VAL A 524 8.64 -27.45 -3.99
C VAL A 524 8.40 -27.82 -2.53
N ILE A 525 7.15 -28.14 -2.19
CA ILE A 525 6.75 -28.71 -0.89
C ILE A 525 7.13 -30.19 -0.81
N GLY A 526 6.86 -30.95 -1.87
CA GLY A 526 7.22 -32.36 -1.95
C GLY A 526 6.07 -33.27 -2.37
N ALA A 527 6.20 -34.57 -2.09
CA ALA A 527 5.19 -35.58 -2.46
C ALA A 527 4.12 -35.78 -1.39
N SER A 528 4.26 -35.18 -0.20
CA SER A 528 3.30 -35.23 0.89
C SER A 528 3.20 -33.85 1.51
N ALA A 529 2.00 -33.45 1.95
CA ALA A 529 1.82 -32.24 2.72
C ALA A 529 0.53 -32.26 3.52
N THR A 530 0.57 -31.70 4.73
CA THR A 530 -0.61 -31.34 5.52
C THR A 530 -0.65 -29.83 5.71
N LEU A 531 -1.66 -29.17 5.15
CA LEU A 531 -1.98 -27.76 5.36
C LEU A 531 -3.12 -27.66 6.40
N ALA A 532 -2.93 -26.83 7.43
CA ALA A 532 -3.95 -26.49 8.40
C ALA A 532 -4.06 -24.98 8.57
N TYR A 533 -5.28 -24.49 8.84
CA TYR A 533 -5.55 -23.08 9.18
C TYR A 533 -6.89 -22.95 9.88
N GLU A 534 -7.17 -21.80 10.49
CA GLU A 534 -8.48 -21.46 11.03
C GLU A 534 -9.11 -20.31 10.24
N VAL A 535 -10.42 -20.38 10.00
CA VAL A 535 -11.21 -19.32 9.32
C VAL A 535 -12.43 -18.91 10.14
N TYR A 536 -12.66 -17.62 10.32
CA TYR A 536 -13.81 -17.06 11.01
C TYR A 536 -14.71 -16.31 10.03
N PHE A 537 -16.01 -16.64 10.05
CA PHE A 537 -17.04 -15.94 9.31
C PHE A 537 -17.91 -15.12 10.30
N PRO A 538 -18.09 -13.80 10.09
CA PRO A 538 -18.99 -12.96 10.87
C PRO A 538 -20.45 -13.46 10.94
N PRO A 539 -21.23 -13.04 11.94
CA PRO A 539 -22.64 -13.43 12.08
C PRO A 539 -23.50 -13.11 10.86
N ASP A 540 -23.18 -12.03 10.17
CA ASP A 540 -23.86 -11.48 8.99
C ASP A 540 -23.24 -11.95 7.66
N PHE A 541 -22.26 -12.86 7.69
CA PHE A 541 -21.61 -13.34 6.48
C PHE A 541 -22.61 -14.00 5.53
N ASP A 542 -22.78 -13.44 4.34
CA ASP A 542 -23.67 -14.02 3.33
C ASP A 542 -23.01 -15.23 2.67
N TRP A 543 -23.58 -16.43 2.80
CA TRP A 543 -22.96 -17.61 2.18
C TRP A 543 -23.06 -17.58 0.65
N MET A 544 -24.07 -16.88 0.10
CA MET A 544 -24.49 -16.95 -1.29
C MET A 544 -24.52 -18.43 -1.77
N LEU A 545 -24.24 -18.66 -3.05
CA LEU A 545 -24.11 -20.01 -3.62
C LEU A 545 -22.77 -20.69 -3.27
N GLY A 546 -21.88 -20.05 -2.51
CA GLY A 546 -20.58 -20.60 -2.13
C GLY A 546 -19.37 -19.81 -2.64
N GLY A 547 -18.18 -20.29 -2.28
CA GLY A 547 -16.90 -19.66 -2.64
C GLY A 547 -15.68 -20.49 -2.27
N LYS A 548 -14.49 -20.03 -2.67
CA LYS A 548 -13.23 -20.79 -2.54
C LYS A 548 -12.48 -20.47 -1.25
N LEU A 549 -11.75 -21.46 -0.74
CA LEU A 549 -10.85 -21.35 0.39
C LEU A 549 -9.45 -21.91 0.06
N PRO A 550 -8.42 -21.55 0.84
CA PRO A 550 -7.04 -21.97 0.61
C PRO A 550 -6.83 -23.47 0.50
N GLY A 551 -5.82 -23.86 -0.27
CA GLY A 551 -5.47 -25.26 -0.54
C GLY A 551 -4.02 -25.46 -1.01
N LEU A 552 -3.75 -26.57 -1.69
CA LEU A 552 -2.44 -26.98 -2.18
C LEU A 552 -2.48 -27.20 -3.70
N ARG A 553 -1.36 -26.96 -4.39
CA ARG A 553 -1.31 -26.99 -5.86
C ARG A 553 0.04 -27.41 -6.42
N GLN A 554 0.00 -27.98 -7.63
CA GLN A 554 1.14 -28.21 -8.52
C GLN A 554 0.94 -27.45 -9.84
N GLY A 555 1.90 -26.63 -10.24
CA GLY A 555 1.94 -25.85 -11.47
C GLY A 555 0.84 -24.79 -11.62
N ASP A 556 0.85 -24.09 -12.76
CA ASP A 556 0.06 -22.87 -12.98
C ASP A 556 -1.25 -23.07 -13.77
N GLU A 557 -1.50 -24.28 -14.26
CA GLU A 557 -2.61 -24.52 -15.19
C GLU A 557 -3.89 -25.10 -14.54
N CYS A 558 -3.79 -25.76 -13.38
CA CYS A 558 -4.91 -26.47 -12.74
C CYS A 558 -5.92 -25.63 -11.93
N SER A 559 -6.52 -24.60 -12.56
CA SER A 559 -7.67 -23.87 -12.01
C SER A 559 -8.48 -23.18 -13.13
N GLY A 560 -9.61 -22.55 -12.80
CA GLY A 560 -10.34 -21.70 -13.75
C GLY A 560 -11.01 -22.41 -14.93
N GLY A 561 -11.28 -23.73 -14.83
CA GLY A 561 -11.94 -24.51 -15.89
C GLY A 561 -11.03 -25.07 -16.99
N ARG A 562 -9.71 -25.01 -16.79
CA ARG A 562 -8.71 -25.63 -17.68
C ARG A 562 -8.55 -27.13 -17.40
N TYR A 563 -8.09 -27.87 -18.41
CA TYR A 563 -7.83 -29.31 -18.30
C TYR A 563 -6.73 -29.63 -17.29
N ALA A 564 -6.92 -30.69 -16.51
CA ALA A 564 -6.01 -31.11 -15.43
C ALA A 564 -5.39 -32.50 -15.71
N ASP A 565 -4.84 -32.71 -16.91
CA ASP A 565 -4.25 -34.00 -17.29
C ASP A 565 -2.79 -34.15 -16.81
N THR A 566 -2.10 -33.01 -16.65
CA THR A 566 -0.67 -32.91 -16.31
C THR A 566 -0.41 -32.06 -15.06
N CYS A 567 -1.47 -31.68 -14.33
CA CYS A 567 -1.34 -30.97 -13.07
C CYS A 567 -2.44 -31.35 -12.07
N PHE A 568 -2.33 -30.88 -10.82
CA PHE A 568 -3.43 -30.97 -9.86
C PHE A 568 -3.53 -29.74 -8.94
N SER A 569 -4.73 -29.50 -8.41
CA SER A 569 -4.94 -28.60 -7.27
C SER A 569 -6.07 -29.10 -6.38
N PHE A 570 -5.90 -28.98 -5.06
CA PHE A 570 -6.95 -29.31 -4.09
C PHE A 570 -7.21 -28.12 -3.17
N ARG A 571 -8.46 -27.65 -3.13
CA ARG A 571 -8.94 -26.54 -2.29
C ARG A 571 -10.20 -26.97 -1.56
N LEU A 572 -10.58 -26.22 -0.53
CA LEU A 572 -11.93 -26.29 0.03
C LEU A 572 -12.82 -25.19 -0.54
N ASN A 573 -14.13 -25.42 -0.49
CA ASN A 573 -15.13 -24.39 -0.74
C ASN A 573 -16.10 -24.34 0.45
N TRP A 574 -16.64 -23.15 0.72
CA TRP A 574 -17.94 -23.06 1.39
C TRP A 574 -19.05 -23.09 0.35
N GLN A 575 -20.24 -23.48 0.78
CA GLN A 575 -21.47 -23.52 0.00
C GLN A 575 -22.59 -22.83 0.77
N GLU A 576 -23.80 -22.85 0.22
CA GLU A 576 -25.02 -22.42 0.90
C GLU A 576 -25.09 -22.98 2.33
N GLU A 577 -25.59 -22.16 3.25
CA GLU A 577 -25.69 -22.48 4.67
C GLU A 577 -24.37 -22.87 5.36
N GLY A 578 -23.23 -22.62 4.74
CA GLY A 578 -21.91 -22.93 5.25
C GLY A 578 -21.51 -24.40 5.07
N GLU A 579 -22.20 -25.19 4.25
CA GLU A 579 -21.73 -26.53 3.90
C GLU A 579 -20.30 -26.49 3.34
N ALA A 580 -19.46 -27.44 3.73
CA ALA A 580 -18.10 -27.53 3.22
C ALA A 580 -17.98 -28.62 2.16
N GLN A 581 -17.10 -28.41 1.18
CA GLN A 581 -16.74 -29.44 0.20
C GLN A 581 -15.26 -29.31 -0.23
N GLY A 582 -14.70 -30.43 -0.68
CA GLY A 582 -13.46 -30.44 -1.44
C GLY A 582 -13.68 -30.02 -2.89
N TYR A 583 -12.68 -29.37 -3.47
CA TYR A 583 -12.65 -29.02 -4.89
C TYR A 583 -11.30 -29.39 -5.48
N PHE A 584 -11.33 -30.44 -6.29
CA PHE A 584 -10.15 -31.13 -6.80
C PHE A 584 -10.05 -30.98 -8.32
N TYR A 585 -8.97 -30.39 -8.81
CA TYR A 585 -8.54 -30.53 -10.20
C TYR A 585 -7.51 -31.63 -10.25
N ALA A 586 -7.79 -32.68 -11.01
CA ALA A 586 -6.89 -33.81 -11.23
C ALA A 586 -7.34 -34.59 -12.49
N PRO A 587 -6.52 -35.54 -12.97
CA PRO A 587 -6.88 -36.35 -14.14
C PRO A 587 -8.14 -37.19 -13.86
N ILE A 588 -9.31 -36.70 -14.30
CA ILE A 588 -10.64 -37.29 -14.05
C ILE A 588 -10.69 -38.75 -14.50
N GLN A 589 -10.20 -39.02 -15.71
CA GLN A 589 -10.23 -40.35 -16.32
C GLN A 589 -9.29 -41.36 -15.65
N ARG A 590 -8.40 -40.91 -14.75
CA ARG A 590 -7.48 -41.77 -14.01
C ARG A 590 -7.91 -42.02 -12.57
N GLN A 591 -9.00 -41.40 -12.10
CA GLN A 591 -9.57 -41.73 -10.81
C GLN A 591 -10.19 -43.13 -10.84
N VAL A 592 -10.01 -43.88 -9.76
CA VAL A 592 -10.60 -45.23 -9.61
C VAL A 592 -12.13 -45.15 -9.43
N PRO A 593 -12.91 -46.18 -9.81
CA PRO A 593 -14.37 -46.18 -9.63
C PRO A 593 -14.82 -45.88 -8.19
N GLU A 594 -14.06 -46.34 -7.20
CA GLU A 594 -14.32 -46.13 -5.77
C GLU A 594 -14.28 -44.65 -5.37
N PHE A 595 -13.43 -43.86 -6.02
CA PHE A 595 -13.35 -42.42 -5.80
C PHE A 595 -14.68 -41.73 -6.12
N TRP A 596 -15.35 -42.15 -7.20
CA TRP A 596 -16.65 -41.62 -7.60
C TRP A 596 -17.81 -42.09 -6.73
N ARG A 597 -17.60 -43.11 -5.89
CA ARG A 597 -18.59 -43.55 -4.89
C ARG A 597 -18.50 -42.78 -3.57
N LEU A 598 -17.53 -41.88 -3.42
CA LEU A 598 -17.42 -41.01 -2.25
C LEU A 598 -18.68 -40.15 -2.08
N PRO A 599 -19.11 -39.85 -0.84
CA PRO A 599 -20.35 -39.10 -0.60
C PRO A 599 -20.37 -37.78 -1.36
N ASN A 600 -21.47 -37.50 -2.06
CA ASN A 600 -21.71 -36.24 -2.78
C ASN A 600 -20.50 -35.79 -3.63
N THR A 601 -19.85 -36.75 -4.28
CA THR A 601 -18.69 -36.54 -5.16
C THR A 601 -19.12 -36.62 -6.62
N GLY A 602 -18.66 -35.69 -7.44
CA GLY A 602 -19.04 -35.63 -8.84
C GLY A 602 -18.23 -34.62 -9.65
N GLN A 603 -18.26 -34.78 -10.97
CA GLN A 603 -17.59 -33.86 -11.89
C GLN A 603 -18.34 -32.52 -11.97
N GLN A 604 -17.59 -31.42 -11.95
CA GLN A 604 -18.07 -30.06 -12.12
C GLN A 604 -17.28 -29.38 -13.25
N GLY A 605 -17.92 -29.21 -14.40
CA GLY A 605 -17.30 -28.64 -15.60
C GLY A 605 -16.33 -29.61 -16.29
N THR A 606 -15.32 -29.07 -16.97
CA THR A 606 -14.35 -29.81 -17.79
C THR A 606 -13.34 -30.62 -17.00
N SER A 607 -12.92 -30.15 -15.82
CA SER A 607 -11.84 -30.80 -15.04
C SER A 607 -11.91 -30.58 -13.52
N GLY A 608 -12.94 -29.90 -13.03
CA GLY A 608 -13.19 -29.77 -11.59
C GLY A 608 -13.93 -30.99 -11.08
N ILE A 609 -13.62 -31.41 -9.86
CA ILE A 609 -14.31 -32.47 -9.13
C ILE A 609 -14.75 -31.88 -7.79
N VAL A 610 -16.04 -31.94 -7.51
CA VAL A 610 -16.57 -31.72 -6.16
C VAL A 610 -16.39 -33.01 -5.38
N VAL A 611 -15.80 -32.93 -4.20
CA VAL A 611 -15.51 -34.09 -3.35
C VAL A 611 -16.16 -33.90 -1.99
N GLY A 612 -16.99 -34.85 -1.54
CA GLY A 612 -17.42 -34.90 -0.15
C GLY A 612 -18.33 -33.74 0.30
N ARG A 613 -19.17 -33.17 -0.57
CA ARG A 613 -20.01 -32.01 -0.17
C ARG A 613 -20.91 -32.37 1.03
N GLY A 614 -20.77 -31.62 2.13
CA GLY A 614 -21.54 -31.84 3.35
C GLY A 614 -21.33 -33.21 4.00
N ALA A 615 -20.33 -33.99 3.56
CA ALA A 615 -20.09 -35.34 4.06
C ALA A 615 -19.84 -35.30 5.57
N GLY A 616 -20.48 -36.22 6.31
CA GLY A 616 -20.41 -36.26 7.77
C GLY A 616 -20.99 -35.03 8.48
N GLY A 617 -21.76 -34.17 7.79
CA GLY A 617 -22.27 -32.92 8.35
C GLY A 617 -21.23 -31.80 8.39
N MET A 618 -20.13 -31.93 7.63
CA MET A 618 -19.03 -30.98 7.60
C MET A 618 -19.49 -29.59 7.11
N ARG A 619 -19.38 -28.59 7.99
CA ARG A 619 -19.80 -27.21 7.73
C ARG A 619 -18.96 -26.18 8.46
N PHE A 620 -18.85 -25.01 7.84
CA PHE A 620 -18.39 -23.78 8.44
C PHE A 620 -19.52 -23.14 9.26
N ARG A 621 -19.16 -22.57 10.41
CA ARG A 621 -20.04 -21.88 11.32
C ARG A 621 -19.72 -20.39 11.29
N ARG A 622 -20.76 -19.56 11.30
CA ARG A 622 -20.63 -18.13 11.59
C ARG A 622 -20.35 -17.92 13.06
N SER A 623 -19.81 -16.76 13.40
CA SER A 623 -19.48 -16.35 14.77
C SER A 623 -18.56 -17.33 15.52
N ALA A 624 -17.81 -18.15 14.80
CA ALA A 624 -16.89 -19.13 15.36
C ALA A 624 -15.68 -19.30 14.45
N TRP A 625 -14.52 -19.61 15.06
CA TRP A 625 -13.34 -20.04 14.32
C TRP A 625 -13.54 -21.47 13.86
N ASN A 626 -13.31 -21.70 12.56
CA ASN A 626 -13.45 -22.99 11.93
C ASN A 626 -12.08 -23.57 11.63
N ALA A 627 -11.75 -24.71 12.24
CA ALA A 627 -10.48 -25.38 11.99
C ALA A 627 -10.55 -26.15 10.66
N VAL A 628 -9.58 -25.92 9.77
CA VAL A 628 -9.43 -26.59 8.49
C VAL A 628 -8.16 -27.41 8.48
N ARG A 629 -8.24 -28.62 7.92
CA ARG A 629 -7.08 -29.49 7.66
C ARG A 629 -7.21 -30.14 6.30
N ILE A 630 -6.14 -30.12 5.52
CA ILE A 630 -5.99 -30.76 4.21
C ILE A 630 -4.70 -31.57 4.25
N ARG A 631 -4.76 -32.88 4.00
CA ARG A 631 -3.59 -33.76 3.90
C ARG A 631 -3.61 -34.44 2.54
N LEU A 632 -2.52 -34.26 1.79
CA LEU A 632 -2.30 -34.88 0.49
C LEU A 632 -1.05 -35.75 0.55
N GLU A 633 -1.13 -36.99 0.07
CA GLU A 633 0.02 -37.83 -0.28
C GLU A 633 -0.12 -38.14 -1.76
N LEU A 634 0.81 -37.65 -2.58
CA LEU A 634 0.78 -37.87 -4.02
C LEU A 634 1.02 -39.35 -4.32
N ASN A 635 0.29 -39.84 -5.32
CA ASN A 635 0.40 -41.22 -5.74
C ASN A 635 1.75 -41.49 -6.44
N ASP A 636 2.19 -42.74 -6.45
CA ASP A 636 3.31 -43.17 -7.29
C ASP A 636 2.92 -43.04 -8.77
N PRO A 637 3.83 -42.59 -9.65
CA PRO A 637 3.54 -42.44 -11.08
C PRO A 637 2.89 -43.69 -11.69
N GLY A 638 1.65 -43.55 -12.17
CA GLY A 638 0.90 -44.64 -12.80
C GLY A 638 0.15 -45.58 -11.84
N VAL A 639 0.29 -45.43 -10.52
CA VAL A 639 -0.42 -46.23 -9.52
C VAL A 639 -1.35 -45.32 -8.72
N PRO A 640 -2.68 -45.55 -8.66
CA PRO A 640 -3.60 -44.75 -7.86
C PRO A 640 -3.52 -45.19 -6.38
N ASN A 641 -2.48 -44.76 -5.65
CA ASN A 641 -2.28 -45.05 -4.23
C ASN A 641 -2.18 -43.78 -3.35
N GLY A 642 -2.46 -42.60 -3.90
CA GLY A 642 -2.38 -41.33 -3.19
C GLY A 642 -3.44 -41.19 -2.10
N LEU A 643 -3.17 -40.34 -1.11
CA LEU A 643 -4.11 -39.97 -0.05
C LEU A 643 -4.70 -38.59 -0.34
N LEU A 644 -6.04 -38.51 -0.35
CA LEU A 644 -6.78 -37.26 -0.27
C LEU A 644 -7.56 -37.24 1.04
N GLU A 645 -7.19 -36.36 1.95
CA GLU A 645 -7.89 -36.21 3.23
C GLU A 645 -8.14 -34.74 3.56
N PHE A 646 -9.35 -34.43 4.04
CA PHE A 646 -9.66 -33.10 4.55
C PHE A 646 -10.76 -33.12 5.62
N ALA A 647 -10.70 -32.15 6.52
CA ALA A 647 -11.63 -31.99 7.63
C ALA A 647 -11.91 -30.51 7.91
N VAL A 648 -13.13 -30.24 8.40
CA VAL A 648 -13.52 -28.95 8.97
C VAL A 648 -14.11 -29.19 10.35
N ASN A 649 -13.67 -28.44 11.36
CA ASN A 649 -14.15 -28.54 12.74
C ASN A 649 -14.07 -29.95 13.34
N ASN A 650 -12.96 -30.65 13.06
CA ASN A 650 -12.73 -32.06 13.42
C ASN A 650 -13.71 -33.06 12.80
N VAL A 651 -14.57 -32.62 11.87
CA VAL A 651 -15.40 -33.50 11.04
C VAL A 651 -14.63 -33.79 9.76
N THR A 652 -14.18 -35.04 9.61
CA THR A 652 -13.52 -35.51 8.39
C THR A 652 -14.57 -35.63 7.29
N GLY A 653 -14.44 -34.80 6.25
CA GLY A 653 -15.32 -34.85 5.09
C GLY A 653 -15.02 -36.08 4.24
N VAL A 654 -13.75 -36.25 3.88
CA VAL A 654 -13.25 -37.43 3.17
C VAL A 654 -11.85 -37.75 3.68
N SER A 655 -11.57 -39.04 3.84
CA SER A 655 -10.22 -39.61 3.88
C SER A 655 -10.21 -40.78 2.89
N PHE A 656 -9.56 -40.58 1.75
CA PHE A 656 -9.58 -41.54 0.65
C PHE A 656 -8.16 -41.86 0.22
N ARG A 657 -7.77 -43.11 0.42
CA ARG A 657 -6.57 -43.69 -0.18
C ARG A 657 -6.96 -44.27 -1.54
N GLN A 658 -6.09 -44.15 -2.54
CA GLN A 658 -6.31 -44.43 -3.96
C GLN A 658 -6.70 -43.22 -4.84
N ALA A 659 -6.52 -41.99 -4.35
CA ALA A 659 -6.65 -40.80 -5.19
C ALA A 659 -5.51 -40.75 -6.22
N TYR A 660 -5.82 -40.38 -7.46
CA TYR A 660 -4.82 -40.17 -8.51
C TYR A 660 -4.52 -38.67 -8.65
N PHE A 661 -3.28 -38.25 -8.45
CA PHE A 661 -2.81 -36.87 -8.58
C PHE A 661 -1.90 -36.68 -9.80
N ARG A 662 -0.98 -37.63 -10.06
CA ARG A 662 0.15 -37.45 -10.97
C ARG A 662 0.53 -38.69 -11.77
N GLY A 663 1.11 -38.46 -12.95
CA GLY A 663 1.67 -39.50 -13.83
C GLY A 663 3.19 -39.48 -13.94
N SER A 664 3.88 -38.51 -13.33
CA SER A 664 5.33 -38.35 -13.37
C SER A 664 5.88 -38.06 -11.97
N PRO A 665 7.07 -38.58 -11.59
CA PRO A 665 7.67 -38.31 -10.28
C PRO A 665 8.08 -36.84 -10.11
N HIS A 666 8.22 -36.10 -11.22
CA HIS A 666 8.56 -34.68 -11.21
C HIS A 666 7.35 -33.77 -10.87
N GLN A 667 6.13 -34.31 -10.86
CA GLN A 667 4.94 -33.56 -10.44
C GLN A 667 4.83 -33.64 -8.92
N LEU A 668 5.22 -32.56 -8.23
CA LEU A 668 5.23 -32.46 -6.76
C LEU A 668 4.29 -31.33 -6.30
N ILE A 669 3.89 -31.35 -5.03
CA ILE A 669 3.20 -30.21 -4.43
C ILE A 669 4.21 -29.05 -4.44
N GLU A 670 3.85 -27.91 -5.02
CA GLU A 670 4.78 -26.78 -5.21
C GLU A 670 4.50 -25.66 -4.20
N HIS A 671 3.24 -25.26 -4.08
CA HIS A 671 2.87 -24.09 -3.28
C HIS A 671 1.52 -24.24 -2.59
N ILE A 672 1.34 -23.45 -1.54
CA ILE A 672 0.03 -23.19 -0.96
C ILE A 672 -0.70 -22.26 -1.90
N PHE A 673 -1.89 -22.68 -2.29
CA PHE A 673 -2.76 -21.90 -3.15
C PHE A 673 -3.74 -21.12 -2.28
N LEU A 674 -3.29 -19.95 -1.82
CA LEU A 674 -4.02 -19.08 -0.91
C LEU A 674 -5.06 -18.28 -1.71
N GLN A 675 -6.19 -18.93 -1.99
CA GLN A 675 -7.32 -18.32 -2.68
C GLN A 675 -8.54 -18.20 -1.79
N SER A 676 -9.21 -17.05 -1.83
CA SER A 676 -10.57 -16.94 -1.32
C SER A 676 -11.39 -15.89 -2.05
N PHE A 677 -12.57 -16.28 -2.55
CA PHE A 677 -13.48 -15.42 -3.30
C PHE A 677 -14.86 -16.09 -3.43
N TYR A 678 -15.92 -15.30 -3.68
CA TYR A 678 -17.24 -15.84 -4.01
C TYR A 678 -17.21 -16.55 -5.37
N GLY A 679 -17.76 -17.76 -5.41
CA GLY A 679 -17.55 -18.72 -6.50
C GLY A 679 -18.20 -18.34 -7.82
N GLY A 680 -18.07 -19.23 -8.81
CA GLY A 680 -18.78 -19.11 -10.08
C GLY A 680 -18.22 -18.07 -11.06
N HIS A 681 -19.00 -17.85 -12.13
CA HIS A 681 -18.70 -16.95 -13.24
C HIS A 681 -19.92 -16.08 -13.62
N GLU A 682 -20.90 -15.99 -12.70
CA GLU A 682 -22.16 -15.28 -12.91
C GLU A 682 -22.47 -14.41 -11.69
N ALA A 683 -23.20 -13.32 -11.89
CA ALA A 683 -23.55 -12.37 -10.84
C ALA A 683 -24.34 -12.98 -9.66
N LYS A 684 -25.05 -14.11 -9.86
CA LYS A 684 -25.82 -14.80 -8.80
C LYS A 684 -24.97 -15.33 -7.64
N TRP A 685 -23.65 -15.40 -7.83
CA TRP A 685 -22.72 -15.82 -6.78
C TRP A 685 -22.25 -14.68 -5.89
N ALA A 686 -22.48 -13.44 -6.31
CA ALA A 686 -21.92 -12.27 -5.68
C ALA A 686 -22.79 -11.75 -4.53
N PRO A 687 -22.22 -11.40 -3.38
CA PRO A 687 -22.98 -10.83 -2.27
C PRO A 687 -23.43 -9.41 -2.63
N ALA A 688 -24.63 -9.02 -2.19
CA ALA A 688 -25.16 -7.68 -2.45
C ALA A 688 -24.43 -6.57 -1.67
N THR A 689 -23.72 -6.94 -0.60
CA THR A 689 -22.95 -6.04 0.27
C THR A 689 -21.55 -6.62 0.48
N ALA A 690 -20.57 -5.79 0.82
CA ALA A 690 -19.21 -6.25 1.07
C ALA A 690 -19.17 -7.18 2.30
N GLN A 691 -18.48 -8.30 2.17
CA GLN A 691 -18.38 -9.34 3.20
C GLN A 691 -16.95 -9.43 3.72
N ARG A 692 -16.75 -10.04 4.89
CA ARG A 692 -15.43 -10.22 5.49
C ARG A 692 -15.26 -11.62 6.05
N ALA A 693 -14.06 -12.18 5.99
CA ALA A 693 -13.66 -13.38 6.71
C ALA A 693 -12.27 -13.17 7.32
N LEU A 694 -11.96 -13.86 8.42
CA LEU A 694 -10.64 -13.79 9.06
C LEU A 694 -9.95 -15.15 8.97
N PHE A 695 -8.66 -15.18 8.70
CA PHE A 695 -7.85 -16.40 8.66
C PHE A 695 -6.72 -16.32 9.68
N ARG A 696 -6.33 -17.43 10.30
CA ARG A 696 -5.15 -17.46 11.20
C ARG A 696 -4.56 -18.85 11.32
N ARG A 697 -3.43 -18.95 12.03
CA ARG A 697 -2.79 -20.22 12.40
C ARG A 697 -2.56 -21.14 11.20
N PHE A 698 -2.08 -20.56 10.10
CA PHE A 698 -1.61 -21.36 8.99
C PHE A 698 -0.42 -22.20 9.47
N ALA A 699 -0.46 -23.49 9.16
CA ALA A 699 0.60 -24.44 9.45
C ALA A 699 0.73 -25.41 8.28
N LEU A 700 1.96 -25.75 7.92
CA LEU A 700 2.27 -26.76 6.92
C LEU A 700 3.26 -27.75 7.50
N THR A 701 2.97 -29.02 7.28
CA THR A 701 3.88 -30.14 7.50
C THR A 701 4.10 -30.78 6.13
N ALA A 702 5.35 -31.00 5.73
CA ALA A 702 5.72 -31.49 4.41
C ALA A 702 6.62 -32.71 4.55
#